data_AF-A0AB39UKJ6-F1
#
_entry.id   AF-A0AB39UKJ6-F1
#
_cell.length_a   1.000
_cell.length_b   1.000
_cell.length_c   1.000
_cell.angle_alpha   90.00
_cell.angle_beta   90.00
_cell.angle_gamma   90.00
#
_symmetry.space_group_name_H-M   'P 1'
#
loop_
_entity.id
_entity.type
_entity.pdbx_description
1 polymer ?
#
loop_
_entity_poly.entity_id
_entity_poly.type
_entity_poly.pdbx_seq_one_letter_code
_entity_poly.pdbx_strand_id
1 'polypeptide(L)'
;MSSTFLNASQTSNPRATTAVGGDFLCEAFDSQTIRTMEKPLLDMGVPLMRTAAAAVATTARVMLAHIDVDLDQADVVVLAGGGDNGGDGLYAAAELSKAGATVSVVAVGRSLHPQGLEACLRDGAEIVALDPNAIIPGCVTPSDAEESSQRLEDTLAYVSSSHLVIDAMTGIGLHGSLRGIPAAIAIALGEDGTLPERPALPSGIEAHELPLVLAVDEPSGIGIDDGSLPGAYIPADVTVTFGAPKPCNMLPPAAYACGQATVVDFGFDTEHIEPSVRATTIDASSQCMRLPYLSDSKYTRGVVGLVTGSDRYPGAAVMSSKAAGLCNVGMVRYCGPRRAEDMVLTAMPEAVMGAGHVQSWILGSGVTVDEDDAQRIRIRRILSGYDTANGEGRGTDPADENESEIPESGTDEARETRHSMNDSARLTLSVNASEGTNAASEEFTQPFVIADAGALSLLPDHVSANVILTPHAGELASLLSARGEEVSSQDVQAEPLKWATRAWELTGATVLLKGAITLVVFDDGLGNPSVLTSGFAPAWTGTAGSGDVLAGVIGAIVAQNADALRENPYGIGECVAAGAYLHGIAARVASGSYQRGWTLPLLCDPHHARDYVQRLGTVLEGGSYATKPVLGHAIVASDIVAQIPPALTLLIENQVSYIAELAEDAVEDDAEDTVEDDGNDDIAHDGDADSDDGEIVEMDDIDGDDMASDDIDDNDDDSDDSGDTDGTDADIAGTNHDGSRDA
;
A
#
# COMPACT_ATOMS: atom_id res chain seq x y z
N MET A 1 -8.31 -21.29 16.14
CA MET A 1 -7.34 -20.86 15.13
C MET A 1 -7.91 -19.69 14.34
N SER A 2 -8.78 -19.89 13.33
CA SER A 2 -9.34 -18.78 12.51
C SER A 2 -9.81 -17.55 13.32
N SER A 3 -10.73 -17.71 14.28
CA SER A 3 -11.18 -16.58 15.13
C SER A 3 -10.06 -15.90 15.92
N THR A 4 -9.09 -16.66 16.42
CA THR A 4 -7.93 -16.14 17.15
C THR A 4 -7.01 -15.28 16.26
N PHE A 5 -6.91 -15.62 14.97
CA PHE A 5 -6.18 -14.83 13.97
C PHE A 5 -6.97 -13.60 13.50
N LEU A 6 -8.31 -13.70 13.38
CA LEU A 6 -9.17 -12.58 13.01
C LEU A 6 -9.17 -11.49 14.08
N ASN A 7 -9.38 -11.84 15.35
CA ASN A 7 -9.25 -10.88 16.46
C ASN A 7 -7.86 -10.24 16.52
N ALA A 8 -6.79 -11.03 16.32
CA ALA A 8 -5.43 -10.49 16.26
C ALA A 8 -5.26 -9.50 15.09
N SER A 9 -5.96 -9.71 13.96
CA SER A 9 -5.96 -8.77 12.83
C SER A 9 -6.66 -7.46 13.18
N GLN A 10 -7.87 -7.54 13.77
CA GLN A 10 -8.63 -6.37 14.24
C GLN A 10 -7.85 -5.52 15.26
N THR A 11 -7.00 -6.14 16.10
CA THR A 11 -6.11 -5.43 17.03
C THR A 11 -4.72 -5.10 16.49
N SER A 12 -4.39 -5.44 15.23
CA SER A 12 -3.02 -5.29 14.70
C SER A 12 -2.70 -3.93 14.08
N ASN A 13 -3.72 -3.13 13.76
CA ASN A 13 -3.62 -1.68 13.74
C ASN A 13 -4.34 -1.17 14.99
N PRO A 14 -3.68 -0.48 15.95
CA PRO A 14 -4.40 0.56 16.64
C PRO A 14 -4.81 1.59 15.58
N ARG A 15 -6.06 2.06 15.65
CA ARG A 15 -6.43 3.29 14.94
C ARG A 15 -5.48 4.40 15.38
N ALA A 16 -5.10 5.26 14.44
CA ALA A 16 -4.43 6.51 14.77
C ALA A 16 -5.46 7.49 15.36
N THR A 17 -6.01 7.17 16.54
CA THR A 17 -6.91 8.04 17.31
C THR A 17 -6.12 9.18 17.97
N THR A 18 -5.54 10.00 17.09
CA THR A 18 -5.05 11.35 17.30
C THR A 18 -5.33 12.06 15.98
N ALA A 19 -6.23 13.03 16.00
CA ALA A 19 -6.44 13.88 14.82
C ALA A 19 -5.10 14.49 14.40
N VAL A 20 -4.79 14.40 13.10
CA VAL A 20 -3.45 14.61 12.51
C VAL A 20 -2.43 13.52 12.91
N GLY A 21 -1.92 12.76 11.93
CA GLY A 21 -0.70 11.93 12.07
C GLY A 21 -0.75 10.51 11.50
N GLY A 22 -1.92 9.95 11.19
CA GLY A 22 -2.05 8.58 10.68
C GLY A 22 -1.52 8.39 9.25
N ASP A 23 -2.02 9.19 8.31
CA ASP A 23 -1.69 9.07 6.89
C ASP A 23 -0.25 9.48 6.57
N PHE A 24 0.30 10.47 7.28
CA PHE A 24 1.69 10.93 7.14
C PHE A 24 2.74 9.81 7.29
N LEU A 25 2.51 8.85 8.20
CA LEU A 25 3.41 7.69 8.36
C LEU A 25 3.33 6.68 7.20
N CYS A 26 2.32 6.83 6.35
CA CYS A 26 2.10 6.07 5.13
C CYS A 26 2.52 6.85 3.88
N GLU A 27 3.12 8.03 4.02
CA GLU A 27 3.44 8.94 2.92
C GLU A 27 4.94 9.24 2.89
N ALA A 28 5.55 9.08 1.71
CA ALA A 28 6.98 9.27 1.51
C ALA A 28 7.27 10.45 0.59
N PHE A 29 8.24 11.28 0.99
CA PHE A 29 8.61 12.51 0.30
C PHE A 29 10.07 12.43 -0.15
N ASP A 30 10.36 12.89 -1.37
CA ASP A 30 11.71 12.84 -1.93
C ASP A 30 12.74 13.71 -1.16
N SER A 31 14.02 13.41 -1.39
CA SER A 31 15.19 14.07 -0.80
C SER A 31 15.31 15.58 -1.08
N GLN A 32 14.53 16.14 -2.00
CA GLN A 32 14.47 17.59 -2.27
C GLN A 32 13.33 18.25 -1.48
N THR A 33 12.22 17.55 -1.34
CA THR A 33 11.01 17.96 -0.62
C THR A 33 11.28 17.96 0.88
N ILE A 34 11.91 16.90 1.43
CA ILE A 34 12.41 16.85 2.83
C ILE A 34 13.24 18.11 3.15
N ARG A 35 14.28 18.41 2.34
CA ARG A 35 15.15 19.59 2.54
C ARG A 35 14.42 20.93 2.49
N THR A 36 13.31 20.97 1.76
CA THR A 36 12.47 22.18 1.63
C THR A 36 11.64 22.38 2.90
N MET A 37 11.18 21.29 3.54
CA MET A 37 10.49 21.30 4.84
C MET A 37 11.45 21.53 6.03
N GLU A 38 12.66 20.99 5.99
CA GLU A 38 13.69 21.24 7.02
C GLU A 38 14.12 22.70 7.11
N LYS A 39 14.24 23.37 5.95
CA LYS A 39 14.91 24.67 5.84
C LYS A 39 14.28 25.76 6.72
N PRO A 40 12.95 25.98 6.78
CA PRO A 40 12.34 26.95 7.70
C PRO A 40 12.71 26.70 9.17
N LEU A 41 12.79 25.44 9.61
CA LEU A 41 13.17 25.07 10.97
C LEU A 41 14.65 25.42 11.23
N LEU A 42 15.53 25.13 10.27
CA LEU A 42 16.96 25.48 10.33
C LEU A 42 17.19 27.00 10.30
N ASP A 43 16.46 27.74 9.47
CA ASP A 43 16.49 29.22 9.41
C ASP A 43 15.97 29.86 10.73
N MET A 44 15.08 29.18 11.46
CA MET A 44 14.68 29.55 12.83
C MET A 44 15.66 29.09 13.93
N GLY A 45 16.67 28.29 13.59
CA GLY A 45 17.66 27.76 14.53
C GLY A 45 17.18 26.57 15.38
N VAL A 46 16.16 25.85 14.92
CA VAL A 46 15.70 24.59 15.55
C VAL A 46 16.83 23.55 15.47
N PRO A 47 17.22 22.90 16.59
CA PRO A 47 18.40 22.05 16.64
C PRO A 47 18.13 20.62 16.13
N LEU A 48 17.65 20.47 14.89
CA LEU A 48 17.22 19.18 14.31
C LEU A 48 18.25 18.05 14.51
N MET A 49 19.53 18.32 14.23
CA MET A 49 20.65 17.38 14.41
C MET A 49 20.88 16.92 15.87
N ARG A 50 20.30 17.62 16.86
CA ARG A 50 20.29 17.16 18.26
C ARG A 50 19.08 16.29 18.57
N THR A 51 17.93 16.60 17.99
CA THR A 51 16.71 15.77 18.09
C THR A 51 16.94 14.41 17.43
N ALA A 52 17.45 14.40 16.20
CA ALA A 52 17.85 13.22 15.44
C ALA A 52 18.86 12.36 16.21
N ALA A 53 20.00 12.93 16.61
CA ALA A 53 21.01 12.22 17.40
C ALA A 53 20.48 11.63 18.73
N ALA A 54 19.61 12.35 19.44
CA ALA A 54 19.00 11.86 20.68
C ALA A 54 18.03 10.69 20.43
N ALA A 55 17.28 10.70 19.32
CA ALA A 55 16.42 9.60 18.89
C ALA A 55 17.25 8.37 18.48
N VAL A 56 18.34 8.55 17.73
CA VAL A 56 19.29 7.49 17.35
C VAL A 56 19.93 6.87 18.59
N ALA A 57 20.46 7.69 19.51
CA ALA A 57 21.02 7.22 20.77
C ALA A 57 19.97 6.52 21.65
N THR A 58 18.70 6.93 21.59
CA THR A 58 17.59 6.24 22.29
C THR A 58 17.31 4.88 21.69
N THR A 59 17.26 4.80 20.36
CA THR A 59 17.03 3.57 19.60
C THR A 59 18.14 2.55 19.84
N ALA A 60 19.41 2.99 19.79
CA ALA A 60 20.57 2.17 20.14
C ALA A 60 20.46 1.54 21.54
N ARG A 61 20.00 2.30 22.55
CA ARG A 61 19.80 1.76 23.91
C ARG A 61 18.71 0.69 23.97
N VAL A 62 17.64 0.79 23.17
CA VAL A 62 16.58 -0.22 23.10
C VAL A 62 17.07 -1.48 22.37
N MET A 63 17.83 -1.34 21.29
CA MET A 63 18.43 -2.46 20.57
C MET A 63 19.44 -3.24 21.42
N LEU A 64 20.30 -2.53 22.18
CA LEU A 64 21.23 -3.16 23.12
C LEU A 64 20.50 -3.88 24.27
N ALA A 65 19.45 -3.26 24.83
CA ALA A 65 18.63 -3.90 25.86
C ALA A 65 17.89 -5.15 25.35
N HIS A 66 17.46 -5.17 24.08
CA HIS A 66 16.81 -6.33 23.46
C HIS A 66 17.73 -7.57 23.35
N ILE A 67 19.05 -7.38 23.29
CA ILE A 67 20.05 -8.47 23.29
C ILE A 67 20.67 -8.72 24.68
N ASP A 68 20.01 -8.30 25.76
CA ASP A 68 20.46 -8.41 27.16
C ASP A 68 21.83 -7.73 27.43
N VAL A 69 22.21 -6.69 26.67
CA VAL A 69 23.48 -5.96 26.84
C VAL A 69 23.27 -4.67 27.64
N ASP A 70 23.77 -4.65 28.88
CA ASP A 70 23.91 -3.45 29.70
C ASP A 70 24.83 -2.41 29.05
N LEU A 71 24.52 -1.12 29.24
CA LEU A 71 25.25 -0.03 28.59
C LEU A 71 26.72 0.13 29.02
N ASP A 72 27.12 -0.35 30.20
CA ASP A 72 28.53 -0.34 30.63
C ASP A 72 29.35 -1.52 30.08
N GLN A 73 28.69 -2.43 29.37
CA GLN A 73 29.24 -3.59 28.67
C GLN A 73 29.08 -3.49 27.14
N ALA A 74 28.27 -2.54 26.67
CA ALA A 74 28.04 -2.27 25.26
C ALA A 74 29.32 -1.85 24.53
N ASP A 75 29.47 -2.37 23.31
CA ASP A 75 30.51 -2.01 22.35
C ASP A 75 29.82 -1.62 21.05
N VAL A 76 29.97 -0.34 20.68
CA VAL A 76 29.21 0.31 19.62
C VAL A 76 30.18 0.92 18.62
N VAL A 77 30.15 0.45 17.37
CA VAL A 77 30.90 1.07 16.27
C VAL A 77 30.01 2.05 15.52
N VAL A 78 30.51 3.25 15.26
CA VAL A 78 29.77 4.26 14.48
C VAL A 78 30.51 4.54 13.18
N LEU A 79 29.95 4.15 12.05
CA LEU A 79 30.50 4.35 10.72
C LEU A 79 30.16 5.76 10.26
N ALA A 80 31.03 6.74 10.52
CA ALA A 80 30.69 8.15 10.40
C ALA A 80 31.22 8.83 9.12
N GLY A 81 30.30 9.42 8.37
CA GLY A 81 30.57 10.29 7.23
C GLY A 81 30.99 11.72 7.63
N GLY A 82 31.30 12.53 6.62
CA GLY A 82 31.72 13.93 6.78
C GLY A 82 30.62 14.99 6.65
N GLY A 83 29.41 14.59 6.28
CA GLY A 83 28.23 15.45 6.16
C GLY A 83 27.31 15.37 7.38
N ASP A 84 26.11 15.92 7.26
CA ASP A 84 25.20 16.11 8.40
C ASP A 84 24.72 14.80 9.04
N ASN A 85 24.37 13.77 8.26
CA ASN A 85 24.04 12.44 8.80
C ASN A 85 25.18 11.83 9.64
N GLY A 86 26.43 12.06 9.22
CA GLY A 86 27.61 11.72 10.02
C GLY A 86 27.69 12.52 11.32
N GLY A 87 27.20 13.77 11.33
CA GLY A 87 27.00 14.59 12.50
C GLY A 87 25.96 14.06 13.48
N ASP A 88 24.84 13.53 13.00
CA ASP A 88 23.83 12.85 13.80
C ASP A 88 24.40 11.60 14.48
N GLY A 89 25.06 10.74 13.70
CA GLY A 89 25.79 9.58 14.21
C GLY A 89 26.86 9.94 15.25
N LEU A 90 27.65 11.00 15.01
CA LEU A 90 28.67 11.49 15.96
C LEU A 90 28.08 12.06 17.25
N TYR A 91 26.92 12.73 17.19
CA TYR A 91 26.27 13.20 18.40
C TYR A 91 25.62 12.05 19.18
N ALA A 92 25.07 11.05 18.49
CA ALA A 92 24.59 9.82 19.13
C ALA A 92 25.75 9.04 19.79
N ALA A 93 26.90 8.93 19.10
CA ALA A 93 28.13 8.34 19.63
C ALA A 93 28.59 9.02 20.93
N ALA A 94 28.59 10.36 20.95
CA ALA A 94 28.95 11.13 22.14
C ALA A 94 27.97 10.89 23.31
N GLU A 95 26.65 10.82 23.04
CA GLU A 95 25.66 10.54 24.08
C GLU A 95 25.75 9.11 24.64
N LEU A 96 26.03 8.10 23.79
CA LEU A 96 26.24 6.72 24.22
C LEU A 96 27.53 6.56 25.03
N SER A 97 28.64 7.16 24.57
CA SER A 97 29.93 7.18 25.30
C SER A 97 29.77 7.81 26.68
N LYS A 98 29.09 8.96 26.74
CA LYS A 98 28.76 9.67 27.98
C LYS A 98 27.84 8.88 28.92
N ALA A 99 27.00 8.01 28.39
CA ALA A 99 26.13 7.13 29.15
C ALA A 99 26.86 5.90 29.72
N GLY A 100 28.07 5.58 29.22
CA GLY A 100 28.94 4.52 29.72
C GLY A 100 29.37 3.48 28.69
N ALA A 101 28.87 3.54 27.45
CA ALA A 101 29.21 2.57 26.42
C ALA A 101 30.65 2.72 25.91
N THR A 102 31.25 1.60 25.49
CA THR A 102 32.46 1.65 24.66
C THR A 102 32.04 2.05 23.26
N VAL A 103 32.58 3.16 22.75
CA VAL A 103 32.18 3.72 21.46
C VAL A 103 33.41 4.02 20.60
N SER A 104 33.44 3.41 19.42
CA SER A 104 34.52 3.54 18.43
C SER A 104 33.95 4.11 17.13
N VAL A 105 34.32 5.36 16.81
CA VAL A 105 33.90 6.05 15.59
C VAL A 105 34.87 5.73 14.46
N VAL A 106 34.40 5.06 13.42
CA VAL A 106 35.17 4.78 12.20
C VAL A 106 34.90 5.89 11.19
N ALA A 107 35.89 6.73 10.94
CA ALA A 107 35.80 7.79 9.95
C ALA A 107 36.03 7.23 8.54
N VAL A 108 34.95 7.05 7.79
CA VAL A 108 34.97 6.46 6.44
C VAL A 108 35.36 7.46 5.34
N GLY A 109 35.43 8.75 5.69
CA GLY A 109 35.82 9.86 4.81
C GLY A 109 37.03 10.65 5.30
N ARG A 110 37.32 11.76 4.62
CA ARG A 110 38.47 12.63 4.95
C ARG A 110 38.23 13.61 6.08
N SER A 111 36.98 13.76 6.50
CA SER A 111 36.55 14.69 7.54
C SER A 111 35.33 14.11 8.24
N LEU A 112 35.11 14.56 9.48
CA LEU A 112 33.92 14.30 10.28
C LEU A 112 33.20 15.62 10.53
N HIS A 113 31.90 15.59 10.83
CA HIS A 113 31.16 16.81 11.19
C HIS A 113 31.82 17.50 12.41
N PRO A 114 32.29 18.77 12.31
CA PRO A 114 33.23 19.32 13.29
C PRO A 114 32.70 19.39 14.73
N GLN A 115 31.41 19.71 14.90
CA GLN A 115 30.82 19.81 16.25
C GLN A 115 30.52 18.44 16.86
N GLY A 116 30.17 17.45 16.02
CA GLY A 116 29.99 16.05 16.43
C GLY A 116 31.29 15.44 16.90
N LEU A 117 32.38 15.66 16.16
CA LEU A 117 33.74 15.28 16.56
C LEU A 117 34.16 15.92 17.89
N GLU A 118 33.88 17.21 18.11
CA GLU A 118 34.19 17.87 19.38
C GLU A 118 33.41 17.26 20.56
N ALA A 119 32.17 16.81 20.33
CA ALA A 119 31.41 16.07 21.35
C ALA A 119 32.03 14.69 21.62
N CYS A 120 32.31 13.88 20.59
CA CYS A 120 32.96 12.57 20.73
C CYS A 120 34.27 12.66 21.54
N LEU A 121 35.16 13.58 21.17
CA LEU A 121 36.46 13.77 21.82
C LEU A 121 36.35 14.32 23.26
N ARG A 122 35.22 14.95 23.61
CA ARG A 122 34.94 15.46 24.96
C ARG A 122 34.35 14.38 25.87
N ASP A 123 33.46 13.58 25.32
CA ASP A 123 32.64 12.60 26.04
C ASP A 123 33.24 11.17 26.01
N GLY A 124 34.34 10.96 25.27
CA GLY A 124 35.28 9.84 25.48
C GLY A 124 35.43 8.82 24.34
N ALA A 125 34.71 8.98 23.23
CA ALA A 125 34.71 8.03 22.12
C ALA A 125 36.06 7.98 21.38
N GLU A 126 36.51 6.78 20.99
CA GLU A 126 37.70 6.59 20.16
C GLU A 126 37.39 6.94 18.69
N ILE A 127 38.36 7.51 17.96
CA ILE A 127 38.19 7.87 16.54
C ILE A 127 39.25 7.16 15.68
N VAL A 128 38.81 6.24 14.83
CA VAL A 128 39.64 5.49 13.88
C VAL A 128 39.56 6.13 12.50
N ALA A 129 40.66 6.70 12.01
CA ALA A 129 40.74 7.28 10.67
C ALA A 129 41.28 6.25 9.65
N LEU A 130 40.57 6.08 8.52
CA LEU A 130 40.91 5.10 7.48
C LEU A 130 41.54 5.69 6.21
N ASP A 131 41.15 6.88 5.74
CA ASP A 131 41.80 7.54 4.58
C ASP A 131 43.16 8.16 5.01
N PRO A 132 44.30 7.84 4.36
CA PRO A 132 45.59 8.46 4.66
C PRO A 132 45.65 9.96 4.30
N ASN A 133 44.63 10.47 3.58
CA ASN A 133 44.43 11.88 3.26
C ASN A 133 43.41 12.56 4.21
N ALA A 134 43.02 11.91 5.31
CA ALA A 134 42.09 12.48 6.28
C ALA A 134 42.68 13.70 7.00
N ILE A 135 41.81 14.64 7.35
CA ILE A 135 42.13 15.90 8.04
C ILE A 135 41.18 16.02 9.24
N ILE A 136 41.32 15.09 10.18
CA ILE A 136 40.44 14.95 11.34
C ILE A 136 41.22 15.38 12.60
N PRO A 137 40.87 16.50 13.26
CA PRO A 137 41.54 16.98 14.46
C PRO A 137 41.66 15.91 15.57
N GLY A 138 42.81 15.85 16.22
CA GLY A 138 43.08 14.92 17.34
C GLY A 138 43.36 13.46 16.94
N CYS A 139 43.11 13.08 15.69
CA CYS A 139 43.12 11.68 15.24
C CYS A 139 44.44 11.30 14.55
N VAL A 140 44.89 10.06 14.71
CA VAL A 140 46.07 9.52 14.01
C VAL A 140 45.62 8.91 12.69
N THR A 141 45.97 9.54 11.57
CA THR A 141 45.70 9.02 10.22
C THR A 141 46.68 7.89 9.84
N PRO A 142 46.36 7.03 8.85
CA PRO A 142 47.36 6.16 8.26
C PRO A 142 48.39 6.99 7.48
N SER A 143 49.63 6.50 7.41
CA SER A 143 50.74 7.17 6.74
C SER A 143 50.79 6.91 5.22
N ASP A 144 50.24 5.78 4.77
CA ASP A 144 50.10 5.42 3.37
C ASP A 144 48.91 4.46 3.12
N ALA A 145 48.80 3.93 1.90
CA ALA A 145 47.73 3.03 1.48
C ALA A 145 47.88 1.58 2.00
N GLU A 146 49.09 1.14 2.38
CA GLU A 146 49.33 -0.19 2.96
C GLU A 146 48.84 -0.19 4.42
N GLU A 147 49.19 0.85 5.19
CA GLU A 147 48.66 1.05 6.55
C GLU A 147 47.13 1.29 6.55
N SER A 148 46.62 2.05 5.58
CA SER A 148 45.17 2.25 5.39
C SER A 148 44.42 0.93 5.15
N SER A 149 45.00 0.03 4.34
CA SER A 149 44.42 -1.29 4.05
C SER A 149 44.43 -2.20 5.29
N GLN A 150 45.56 -2.27 6.01
CA GLN A 150 45.64 -3.06 7.25
C GLN A 150 44.66 -2.56 8.30
N ARG A 151 44.55 -1.23 8.50
CA ARG A 151 43.57 -0.66 9.42
C ARG A 151 42.13 -0.97 9.04
N LEU A 152 41.81 -1.04 7.75
CA LEU A 152 40.47 -1.45 7.30
C LEU A 152 40.22 -2.93 7.63
N GLU A 153 41.16 -3.83 7.38
CA GLU A 153 41.06 -5.25 7.78
C GLU A 153 40.89 -5.40 9.31
N ASP A 154 41.72 -4.70 10.10
CA ASP A 154 41.66 -4.70 11.56
C ASP A 154 40.32 -4.13 12.07
N THR A 155 39.81 -3.07 11.43
CA THR A 155 38.52 -2.44 11.77
C THR A 155 37.34 -3.36 11.45
N LEU A 156 37.35 -4.03 10.29
CA LEU A 156 36.29 -4.98 9.92
C LEU A 156 36.27 -6.17 10.88
N ALA A 157 37.44 -6.69 11.28
CA ALA A 157 37.53 -7.73 12.31
C ALA A 157 37.00 -7.27 13.68
N TYR A 158 37.19 -6.00 14.05
CA TYR A 158 36.60 -5.42 15.27
C TYR A 158 35.08 -5.28 15.16
N VAL A 159 34.58 -4.70 14.07
CA VAL A 159 33.13 -4.51 13.81
C VAL A 159 32.37 -5.83 13.89
N SER A 160 32.90 -6.90 13.27
CA SER A 160 32.33 -8.26 13.33
C SER A 160 32.33 -8.90 14.74
N SER A 161 32.80 -8.19 15.77
CA SER A 161 32.76 -8.61 17.18
C SER A 161 32.07 -7.62 18.12
N SER A 162 31.60 -6.47 17.60
CA SER A 162 30.86 -5.46 18.37
C SER A 162 29.40 -5.88 18.58
N HIS A 163 28.68 -5.18 19.48
CA HIS A 163 27.28 -5.47 19.77
C HIS A 163 26.33 -4.73 18.81
N LEU A 164 26.70 -3.51 18.41
CA LEU A 164 25.90 -2.63 17.55
C LEU A 164 26.79 -1.84 16.60
N VAL A 165 26.39 -1.81 15.32
CA VAL A 165 26.87 -0.86 14.33
C VAL A 165 25.83 0.24 14.13
N ILE A 166 26.26 1.49 14.18
CA ILE A 166 25.47 2.65 13.78
C ILE A 166 26.01 3.11 12.41
N ASP A 167 25.22 2.95 11.36
CA ASP A 167 25.56 3.42 10.02
C ASP A 167 25.12 4.89 9.86
N ALA A 168 26.12 5.76 9.76
CA ALA A 168 25.98 7.19 9.51
C ALA A 168 26.94 7.63 8.38
N MET A 169 27.23 6.74 7.42
CA MET A 169 28.23 7.01 6.37
C MET A 169 27.71 8.01 5.33
N THR A 170 26.44 7.87 4.94
CA THR A 170 25.74 8.69 3.95
C THR A 170 24.26 8.83 4.31
N GLY A 171 23.58 9.85 3.78
CA GLY A 171 22.11 10.01 3.86
C GLY A 171 21.61 10.60 2.53
N ILE A 172 20.53 11.40 2.54
CA ILE A 172 19.89 12.06 1.35
C ILE A 172 20.79 12.90 0.40
N GLY A 173 22.12 12.95 0.61
CA GLY A 173 23.11 13.58 -0.26
C GLY A 173 23.89 12.65 -1.18
N LEU A 174 23.68 11.33 -1.13
CA LEU A 174 24.29 10.36 -2.05
C LEU A 174 23.36 10.09 -3.26
N HIS A 175 23.94 9.89 -4.43
CA HIS A 175 23.23 9.36 -5.60
C HIS A 175 24.02 8.21 -6.24
N GLY A 176 23.38 7.04 -6.38
CA GLY A 176 24.02 5.81 -6.85
C GLY A 176 24.96 5.17 -5.82
N SER A 177 25.70 4.14 -6.24
CA SER A 177 26.50 3.29 -5.35
C SER A 177 27.59 4.01 -4.54
N LEU A 178 27.83 3.48 -3.33
CA LEU A 178 28.98 3.80 -2.49
C LEU A 178 30.30 3.59 -3.26
N ARG A 179 31.36 4.30 -2.85
CA ARG A 179 32.69 4.24 -3.49
C ARG A 179 33.80 4.36 -2.46
N GLY A 180 34.93 3.72 -2.70
CA GLY A 180 36.09 3.78 -1.82
C GLY A 180 35.84 3.07 -0.48
N ILE A 181 36.27 3.69 0.63
CA ILE A 181 36.20 3.09 1.97
C ILE A 181 34.76 2.72 2.38
N PRO A 182 33.73 3.57 2.23
CA PRO A 182 32.34 3.19 2.49
C PRO A 182 31.88 1.93 1.73
N ALA A 183 32.24 1.80 0.46
CA ALA A 183 31.90 0.60 -0.33
C ALA A 183 32.65 -0.64 0.15
N ALA A 184 33.94 -0.50 0.48
CA ALA A 184 34.73 -1.62 1.00
C ALA A 184 34.23 -2.11 2.37
N ILE A 185 33.64 -1.21 3.18
CA ILE A 185 32.97 -1.56 4.43
C ILE A 185 31.62 -2.23 4.15
N ALA A 186 30.78 -1.66 3.27
CA ALA A 186 29.49 -2.24 2.92
C ALA A 186 29.60 -3.64 2.29
N ILE A 187 30.56 -3.87 1.38
CA ILE A 187 30.85 -5.20 0.79
C ILE A 187 31.27 -6.23 1.85
N ALA A 188 31.82 -5.79 2.99
CA ALA A 188 32.32 -6.67 4.04
C ALA A 188 31.32 -6.91 5.19
N LEU A 189 30.29 -6.06 5.32
CA LEU A 189 29.30 -6.08 6.41
C LEU A 189 27.85 -6.31 5.92
N GLY A 190 27.60 -6.23 4.62
CA GLY A 190 26.27 -6.28 4.01
C GLY A 190 26.28 -6.94 2.64
N GLU A 191 25.62 -6.32 1.67
CA GLU A 191 25.19 -6.91 0.40
C GLU A 191 25.59 -6.00 -0.79
N ASP A 192 25.67 -6.54 -2.02
CA ASP A 192 26.07 -5.79 -3.22
C ASP A 192 25.04 -5.95 -4.36
N GLY A 193 24.14 -4.96 -4.48
CA GLY A 193 23.09 -4.91 -5.52
C GLY A 193 22.02 -6.02 -5.43
N THR A 194 22.06 -6.84 -4.38
CA THR A 194 21.19 -8.01 -4.16
C THR A 194 20.19 -7.76 -3.04
N LEU A 195 19.03 -8.42 -3.12
CA LEU A 195 18.10 -8.52 -1.99
C LEU A 195 18.80 -9.25 -0.83
N PRO A 196 18.63 -8.80 0.42
CA PRO A 196 19.24 -9.48 1.57
C PRO A 196 18.59 -10.85 1.77
N GLU A 197 19.37 -11.89 2.11
CA GLU A 197 18.84 -13.27 2.26
C GLU A 197 17.72 -13.38 3.32
N ARG A 198 17.69 -12.43 4.26
CA ARG A 198 16.63 -12.24 5.25
C ARG A 198 16.10 -10.80 5.08
N PRO A 199 14.79 -10.55 5.14
CA PRO A 199 14.31 -9.19 5.29
C PRO A 199 14.91 -8.62 6.58
N ALA A 200 15.32 -7.36 6.56
CA ALA A 200 15.73 -6.68 7.78
C ALA A 200 14.60 -6.71 8.83
N LEU A 201 14.95 -6.85 10.11
CA LEU A 201 14.10 -7.52 11.09
C LEU A 201 13.05 -6.58 11.74
N PRO A 202 11.87 -7.13 12.10
CA PRO A 202 11.73 -7.81 13.41
C PRO A 202 11.71 -9.35 13.37
N SER A 203 12.02 -9.94 12.21
CA SER A 203 11.66 -11.33 11.86
C SER A 203 12.59 -12.45 12.35
N GLY A 204 13.46 -12.20 13.33
CA GLY A 204 14.66 -13.02 13.58
C GLY A 204 14.36 -14.49 13.93
N ILE A 205 14.74 -15.43 13.05
CA ILE A 205 14.61 -16.88 13.30
C ILE A 205 15.78 -17.35 14.17
N GLU A 206 15.68 -17.04 15.46
CA GLU A 206 16.45 -17.62 16.57
C GLU A 206 17.99 -17.47 16.51
N ALA A 207 18.49 -16.52 15.72
CA ALA A 207 19.91 -16.15 15.66
C ALA A 207 20.08 -14.62 15.77
N HIS A 208 20.53 -14.15 16.95
CA HIS A 208 21.12 -12.82 17.10
C HIS A 208 22.56 -12.87 16.54
N GLU A 209 22.69 -12.85 15.23
CA GLU A 209 23.98 -12.69 14.56
C GLU A 209 24.44 -11.24 14.76
N LEU A 210 25.44 -11.05 15.62
CA LEU A 210 26.01 -9.73 15.92
C LEU A 210 27.05 -9.32 14.86
N PRO A 211 27.25 -8.00 14.63
CA PRO A 211 26.57 -6.88 15.29
C PRO A 211 25.15 -6.65 14.77
N LEU A 212 24.26 -6.12 15.62
CA LEU A 212 23.03 -5.49 15.12
C LEU A 212 23.37 -4.24 14.30
N VAL A 213 22.50 -3.83 13.38
CA VAL A 213 22.72 -2.62 12.56
C VAL A 213 21.59 -1.60 12.74
N LEU A 214 21.96 -0.38 13.11
CA LEU A 214 21.09 0.80 13.22
C LEU A 214 21.47 1.82 12.15
N ALA A 215 20.59 2.07 11.18
CA ALA A 215 20.78 3.13 10.19
C ALA A 215 20.30 4.48 10.73
N VAL A 216 21.10 5.52 10.45
CA VAL A 216 20.81 6.92 10.75
C VAL A 216 20.31 7.59 9.47
N ASP A 217 19.16 8.26 9.52
CA ASP A 217 18.36 8.68 8.35
C ASP A 217 17.91 7.47 7.51
N GLU A 218 18.80 6.91 6.67
CA GLU A 218 18.53 5.78 5.78
C GLU A 218 19.78 4.87 5.63
N PRO A 219 19.63 3.55 5.38
CA PRO A 219 20.78 2.65 5.18
C PRO A 219 21.72 3.09 4.05
N SER A 220 23.03 3.19 4.33
CA SER A 220 23.98 3.76 3.37
C SER A 220 24.16 2.89 2.14
N GLY A 221 23.96 3.49 0.96
CA GLY A 221 24.19 2.87 -0.35
C GLY A 221 22.94 2.47 -1.12
N ILE A 222 21.76 2.56 -0.51
CA ILE A 222 20.47 2.34 -1.19
C ILE A 222 20.06 3.55 -2.05
N GLY A 223 19.15 3.33 -2.99
CA GLY A 223 18.48 4.38 -3.76
C GLY A 223 17.31 4.98 -2.97
N ILE A 224 17.51 6.19 -2.44
CA ILE A 224 16.57 6.81 -1.49
C ILE A 224 15.25 7.22 -2.15
N ASP A 225 15.34 7.90 -3.30
CA ASP A 225 14.15 8.44 -3.99
C ASP A 225 13.52 7.43 -4.98
N ASP A 226 14.29 6.44 -5.45
CA ASP A 226 13.87 5.46 -6.49
C ASP A 226 13.67 4.03 -5.97
N GLY A 227 14.05 3.75 -4.72
CA GLY A 227 13.95 2.44 -4.09
C GLY A 227 14.96 1.40 -4.60
N SER A 228 15.97 1.78 -5.38
CA SER A 228 16.93 0.84 -5.97
C SER A 228 17.98 0.32 -4.99
N LEU A 229 18.71 -0.73 -5.38
CA LEU A 229 19.96 -1.17 -4.73
C LEU A 229 21.11 -1.04 -5.74
N PRO A 230 21.73 0.15 -5.87
CA PRO A 230 22.67 0.45 -6.98
C PRO A 230 24.06 -0.19 -6.86
N GLY A 231 24.32 -0.96 -5.80
CA GLY A 231 25.58 -1.63 -5.51
C GLY A 231 25.67 -1.95 -4.01
N ALA A 232 26.88 -1.87 -3.44
CA ALA A 232 27.15 -2.15 -2.04
C ALA A 232 26.34 -1.27 -1.05
N TYR A 233 25.69 -1.91 -0.09
CA TYR A 233 24.95 -1.30 1.03
C TYR A 233 25.00 -2.19 2.29
N ILE A 234 24.57 -1.66 3.45
CA ILE A 234 24.42 -2.44 4.69
C ILE A 234 22.92 -2.54 5.03
N PRO A 235 22.32 -3.75 5.13
CA PRO A 235 20.97 -3.91 5.67
C PRO A 235 20.93 -3.52 7.16
N ALA A 236 19.89 -2.78 7.59
CA ALA A 236 19.75 -2.30 8.96
C ALA A 236 18.55 -2.92 9.66
N ASP A 237 18.73 -3.52 10.85
CA ASP A 237 17.64 -4.06 11.68
C ASP A 237 16.62 -2.97 12.06
N VAL A 238 17.09 -1.75 12.27
CA VAL A 238 16.27 -0.57 12.58
C VAL A 238 16.82 0.63 11.81
N THR A 239 15.93 1.40 11.18
CA THR A 239 16.24 2.68 10.54
C THR A 239 15.53 3.81 11.28
N VAL A 240 16.27 4.84 11.68
CA VAL A 240 15.71 6.05 12.30
C VAL A 240 15.75 7.19 11.28
N THR A 241 14.65 7.36 10.57
CA THR A 241 14.47 8.36 9.51
C THR A 241 13.91 9.67 10.09
N PHE A 242 14.35 10.81 9.56
CA PHE A 242 14.08 12.12 10.16
C PHE A 242 13.02 12.94 9.41
N GLY A 243 12.15 13.62 10.16
CA GLY A 243 11.05 14.42 9.62
C GLY A 243 9.90 13.53 9.14
N ALA A 244 10.03 12.99 7.93
CA ALA A 244 9.05 12.14 7.26
C ALA A 244 9.71 10.90 6.62
N PRO A 245 8.95 9.86 6.26
CA PRO A 245 9.45 8.76 5.42
C PRO A 245 10.00 9.26 4.07
N LYS A 246 10.99 8.53 3.54
CA LYS A 246 11.50 8.66 2.16
C LYS A 246 11.07 7.45 1.32
N PRO A 247 11.07 7.54 -0.02
CA PRO A 247 10.53 6.47 -0.87
C PRO A 247 11.17 5.10 -0.63
N CYS A 248 12.46 5.03 -0.31
CA CYS A 248 13.16 3.79 0.08
C CYS A 248 12.57 3.07 1.31
N ASN A 249 11.82 3.73 2.18
CA ASN A 249 11.14 3.04 3.30
C ASN A 249 9.96 2.16 2.84
N MET A 250 9.46 2.32 1.60
CA MET A 250 8.30 1.58 1.08
C MET A 250 8.45 1.07 -0.37
N LEU A 251 9.42 1.57 -1.14
CA LEU A 251 9.72 1.06 -2.48
C LEU A 251 10.64 -0.17 -2.44
N PRO A 252 10.29 -1.28 -3.11
CA PRO A 252 11.23 -2.37 -3.36
C PRO A 252 12.23 -2.00 -4.47
N PRO A 253 13.46 -2.55 -4.48
CA PRO A 253 14.05 -3.44 -3.47
C PRO A 253 14.51 -2.79 -2.14
N ALA A 254 14.72 -1.47 -2.05
CA ALA A 254 15.36 -0.84 -0.90
C ALA A 254 14.61 -1.06 0.44
N ALA A 255 13.28 -1.08 0.44
CA ALA A 255 12.48 -1.26 1.66
C ALA A 255 12.79 -2.55 2.43
N TYR A 256 13.30 -3.60 1.78
CA TYR A 256 13.70 -4.84 2.47
C TYR A 256 15.00 -4.70 3.29
N ALA A 257 15.75 -3.60 3.10
CA ALA A 257 16.99 -3.28 3.80
C ALA A 257 16.81 -2.31 4.98
N CYS A 258 15.66 -1.64 5.11
CA CYS A 258 15.40 -0.58 6.09
C CYS A 258 14.85 -1.09 7.45
N GLY A 259 14.60 -2.39 7.58
CA GLY A 259 14.18 -3.05 8.82
C GLY A 259 12.94 -2.44 9.46
N GLN A 260 12.92 -2.37 10.79
CA GLN A 260 11.90 -1.60 11.49
C GLN A 260 12.18 -0.10 11.34
N ALA A 261 11.49 0.55 10.41
CA ALA A 261 11.52 1.99 10.26
C ALA A 261 10.92 2.71 11.50
N THR A 262 11.54 3.83 11.88
CA THR A 262 11.07 4.78 12.88
C THR A 262 11.18 6.19 12.31
N VAL A 263 10.09 6.97 12.36
CA VAL A 263 10.08 8.38 11.95
C VAL A 263 10.24 9.26 13.18
N VAL A 264 11.27 10.10 13.21
CA VAL A 264 11.44 11.16 14.22
C VAL A 264 10.69 12.39 13.75
N ASP A 265 9.61 12.73 14.44
CA ASP A 265 8.77 13.85 14.04
C ASP A 265 9.49 15.20 14.27
N PHE A 266 9.43 16.05 13.24
CA PHE A 266 9.95 17.43 13.25
C PHE A 266 8.83 18.49 13.15
N GLY A 267 7.56 18.09 13.10
CA GLY A 267 6.42 18.99 12.92
C GLY A 267 6.34 19.57 11.52
N PHE A 268 6.49 18.73 10.49
CA PHE A 268 6.32 19.14 9.09
C PHE A 268 4.83 19.30 8.76
N ASP A 269 4.48 20.44 8.17
CA ASP A 269 3.19 20.64 7.49
C ASP A 269 3.27 19.98 6.10
N THR A 270 2.47 18.94 5.89
CA THR A 270 2.41 18.16 4.65
C THR A 270 1.02 18.19 3.99
N GLU A 271 0.03 18.90 4.56
CA GLU A 271 -1.36 18.87 4.10
C GLU A 271 -1.53 19.30 2.64
N HIS A 272 -0.57 20.06 2.11
CA HIS A 272 -0.58 20.60 0.75
C HIS A 272 0.67 20.19 -0.07
N ILE A 273 1.33 19.10 0.32
CA ILE A 273 2.52 18.57 -0.36
C ILE A 273 2.18 17.19 -0.92
N GLU A 274 2.19 17.04 -2.24
CA GLU A 274 1.94 15.74 -2.88
C GLU A 274 3.08 14.75 -2.54
N PRO A 275 2.79 13.59 -1.92
CA PRO A 275 3.79 12.59 -1.59
C PRO A 275 4.30 11.86 -2.84
N SER A 276 5.60 11.58 -2.87
CA SER A 276 6.25 10.86 -3.98
C SER A 276 5.78 9.40 -4.08
N VAL A 277 5.42 8.78 -2.95
CA VAL A 277 4.83 7.44 -2.85
C VAL A 277 3.92 7.38 -1.62
N ARG A 278 2.79 6.65 -1.70
CA ARG A 278 1.94 6.34 -0.53
C ARG A 278 1.85 4.83 -0.28
N ALA A 279 1.65 4.42 0.95
CA ALA A 279 1.51 3.03 1.38
C ALA A 279 0.04 2.70 1.68
N THR A 280 -0.44 1.61 1.08
CA THR A 280 -1.85 1.19 1.21
C THR A 280 -2.13 0.68 2.62
N THR A 281 -3.01 1.37 3.34
CA THR A 281 -3.47 1.01 4.70
C THR A 281 -4.69 0.11 4.67
N ILE A 282 -5.06 -0.44 5.84
CA ILE A 282 -6.36 -1.10 6.01
C ILE A 282 -7.50 -0.10 5.80
N ASP A 283 -7.34 1.14 6.27
CA ASP A 283 -8.36 2.19 6.25
C ASP A 283 -8.64 2.68 4.82
N ALA A 284 -7.60 3.01 4.05
CA ALA A 284 -7.72 3.36 2.63
C ALA A 284 -8.31 2.20 1.81
N SER A 285 -7.88 0.96 2.08
CA SER A 285 -8.46 -0.24 1.44
C SER A 285 -9.93 -0.45 1.80
N SER A 286 -10.32 -0.07 3.02
CA SER A 286 -11.69 -0.22 3.52
C SER A 286 -12.65 0.72 2.80
N GLN A 287 -12.23 1.96 2.49
CA GLN A 287 -13.08 2.90 1.73
C GLN A 287 -13.39 2.41 0.31
N CYS A 288 -12.51 1.61 -0.29
CA CYS A 288 -12.75 0.98 -1.60
C CYS A 288 -13.74 -0.20 -1.55
N MET A 289 -14.21 -0.62 -0.37
CA MET A 289 -15.20 -1.69 -0.24
C MET A 289 -16.62 -1.12 -0.30
N ARG A 290 -17.46 -1.74 -1.13
CA ARG A 290 -18.88 -1.36 -1.24
C ARG A 290 -19.70 -2.05 -0.15
N LEU A 291 -20.14 -1.28 0.86
CA LEU A 291 -21.16 -1.73 1.81
C LEU A 291 -22.47 -2.13 1.07
N PRO A 292 -23.17 -3.18 1.51
CA PRO A 292 -24.41 -3.62 0.87
C PRO A 292 -25.61 -2.77 1.32
N TYR A 293 -26.36 -2.22 0.36
CA TYR A 293 -27.53 -1.37 0.63
C TYR A 293 -28.87 -2.11 0.44
N LEU A 294 -29.92 -1.67 1.12
CA LEU A 294 -31.29 -2.24 0.97
C LEU A 294 -31.86 -2.08 -0.45
N SER A 295 -31.35 -1.11 -1.22
CA SER A 295 -31.69 -0.85 -2.62
C SER A 295 -30.87 -1.67 -3.62
N ASP A 296 -29.87 -2.45 -3.18
CA ASP A 296 -28.94 -3.10 -4.10
C ASP A 296 -29.58 -4.22 -4.93
N SER A 297 -29.15 -4.26 -6.18
CA SER A 297 -29.43 -5.32 -7.14
C SER A 297 -28.13 -6.01 -7.57
N LYS A 298 -28.27 -7.11 -8.30
CA LYS A 298 -27.14 -7.79 -8.98
C LYS A 298 -26.43 -6.94 -10.05
N TYR A 299 -26.90 -5.72 -10.32
CA TYR A 299 -26.30 -4.78 -11.27
C TYR A 299 -25.62 -3.59 -10.57
N THR A 300 -26.21 -3.05 -9.49
CA THR A 300 -25.64 -1.93 -8.72
C THR A 300 -24.45 -2.36 -7.86
N ARG A 301 -24.38 -3.64 -7.46
CA ARG A 301 -23.19 -4.25 -6.86
C ARG A 301 -22.10 -4.60 -7.89
N GLY A 302 -22.18 -4.04 -9.09
CA GLY A 302 -21.26 -4.31 -10.20
C GLY A 302 -21.45 -5.69 -10.86
N VAL A 303 -20.99 -5.77 -12.11
CA VAL A 303 -20.95 -7.01 -12.89
C VAL A 303 -19.55 -7.15 -13.50
N VAL A 304 -18.90 -8.30 -13.29
CA VAL A 304 -17.57 -8.60 -13.85
C VAL A 304 -17.71 -9.55 -15.02
N GLY A 305 -17.11 -9.22 -16.16
CA GLY A 305 -16.93 -10.13 -17.31
C GLY A 305 -15.55 -10.78 -17.32
N LEU A 306 -15.45 -12.04 -17.72
CA LEU A 306 -14.18 -12.74 -17.84
C LEU A 306 -13.98 -13.37 -19.23
N VAL A 307 -12.83 -13.08 -19.83
CA VAL A 307 -12.28 -13.73 -21.03
C VAL A 307 -10.92 -14.34 -20.64
N THR A 308 -11.01 -15.37 -19.80
CA THR A 308 -9.87 -16.04 -19.15
C THR A 308 -9.96 -17.56 -19.32
N GLY A 309 -8.83 -18.22 -19.26
CA GLY A 309 -8.67 -19.66 -19.46
C GLY A 309 -8.68 -20.08 -20.93
N SER A 310 -8.46 -21.37 -21.14
CA SER A 310 -8.44 -22.03 -22.44
C SER A 310 -8.74 -23.51 -22.27
N ASP A 311 -8.96 -24.27 -23.35
CA ASP A 311 -9.07 -25.73 -23.26
C ASP A 311 -7.80 -26.40 -22.68
N ARG A 312 -6.65 -25.71 -22.75
CA ARG A 312 -5.39 -26.17 -22.16
C ARG A 312 -5.24 -25.76 -20.69
N TYR A 313 -5.67 -24.55 -20.33
CA TYR A 313 -5.53 -23.98 -18.98
C TYR A 313 -6.88 -23.49 -18.40
N PRO A 314 -7.89 -24.38 -18.23
CA PRO A 314 -9.21 -23.98 -17.71
C PRO A 314 -9.17 -23.63 -16.21
N GLY A 315 -8.07 -23.91 -15.50
CA GLY A 315 -7.89 -23.56 -14.10
C GLY A 315 -7.98 -22.05 -13.86
N ALA A 316 -7.35 -21.23 -14.71
CA ALA A 316 -7.36 -19.77 -14.56
C ALA A 316 -8.77 -19.18 -14.62
N ALA A 317 -9.64 -19.71 -15.48
CA ALA A 317 -11.05 -19.35 -15.55
C ALA A 317 -11.79 -19.61 -14.23
N VAL A 318 -11.59 -20.78 -13.63
CA VAL A 318 -12.19 -21.15 -12.35
C VAL A 318 -11.66 -20.28 -11.22
N MET A 319 -10.36 -20.03 -11.18
CA MET A 319 -9.72 -19.24 -10.12
C MET A 319 -10.15 -17.76 -10.16
N SER A 320 -10.05 -17.11 -11.32
CA SER A 320 -10.46 -15.71 -11.51
C SER A 320 -11.96 -15.50 -11.31
N SER A 321 -12.80 -16.39 -11.85
CA SER A 321 -14.27 -16.29 -11.68
C SER A 321 -14.68 -16.45 -10.21
N LYS A 322 -14.12 -17.42 -9.49
CA LYS A 322 -14.42 -17.63 -8.06
C LYS A 322 -13.88 -16.49 -7.18
N ALA A 323 -12.70 -15.97 -7.49
CA ALA A 323 -12.15 -14.84 -6.76
C ALA A 323 -13.06 -13.60 -6.90
N ALA A 324 -13.46 -13.27 -8.13
CA ALA A 324 -14.41 -12.19 -8.38
C ALA A 324 -15.76 -12.41 -7.66
N GLY A 325 -16.33 -13.61 -7.76
CA GLY A 325 -17.62 -13.95 -7.15
C GLY A 325 -17.64 -13.88 -5.62
N LEU A 326 -16.50 -14.11 -4.94
CA LEU A 326 -16.37 -13.99 -3.49
C LEU A 326 -16.08 -12.55 -3.01
N CYS A 327 -15.69 -11.65 -3.91
CA CYS A 327 -15.43 -10.23 -3.62
C CYS A 327 -16.68 -9.35 -3.70
N ASN A 328 -17.83 -9.80 -3.18
CA ASN A 328 -19.08 -9.02 -3.03
C ASN A 328 -19.75 -8.46 -4.32
N VAL A 329 -19.21 -8.77 -5.50
CA VAL A 329 -19.81 -8.43 -6.81
C VAL A 329 -21.26 -8.92 -6.94
N GLY A 330 -22.11 -8.17 -7.67
CA GLY A 330 -23.51 -8.50 -7.90
C GLY A 330 -23.72 -9.69 -8.86
N MET A 331 -22.87 -9.83 -9.89
CA MET A 331 -22.97 -10.90 -10.88
C MET A 331 -21.63 -11.13 -11.60
N VAL A 332 -21.28 -12.40 -11.85
CA VAL A 332 -20.14 -12.77 -12.70
C VAL A 332 -20.62 -13.31 -14.05
N ARG A 333 -20.03 -12.79 -15.14
CA ARG A 333 -20.21 -13.28 -16.52
C ARG A 333 -18.93 -13.96 -17.01
N TYR A 334 -19.05 -15.17 -17.57
CA TYR A 334 -17.91 -15.91 -18.12
C TYR A 334 -18.06 -16.13 -19.64
N CYS A 335 -17.00 -15.88 -20.40
CA CYS A 335 -16.99 -15.87 -21.88
C CYS A 335 -15.85 -16.73 -22.47
N GLY A 336 -15.74 -17.98 -22.05
CA GLY A 336 -14.67 -18.90 -22.42
C GLY A 336 -15.01 -20.01 -23.43
N PRO A 337 -14.10 -20.99 -23.61
CA PRO A 337 -14.40 -22.24 -24.30
C PRO A 337 -15.20 -23.21 -23.40
N ARG A 338 -16.02 -24.08 -24.00
CA ARG A 338 -16.95 -25.00 -23.29
C ARG A 338 -16.34 -25.74 -22.11
N ARG A 339 -15.11 -26.27 -22.24
CA ARG A 339 -14.44 -27.00 -21.16
C ARG A 339 -14.26 -26.15 -19.91
N ALA A 340 -13.97 -24.87 -20.08
CA ALA A 340 -13.83 -23.92 -18.99
C ALA A 340 -15.19 -23.46 -18.48
N GLU A 341 -16.19 -23.26 -19.35
CA GLU A 341 -17.59 -22.99 -18.95
C GLU A 341 -18.15 -24.08 -18.02
N ASP A 342 -18.02 -25.36 -18.42
CA ASP A 342 -18.43 -26.53 -17.62
C ASP A 342 -17.72 -26.57 -16.25
N MET A 343 -16.43 -26.22 -16.21
CA MET A 343 -15.64 -26.20 -14.97
C MET A 343 -15.96 -25.01 -14.07
N VAL A 344 -16.26 -23.83 -14.63
CA VAL A 344 -16.73 -22.66 -13.88
C VAL A 344 -18.11 -22.95 -13.29
N LEU A 345 -19.07 -23.43 -14.08
CA LEU A 345 -20.41 -23.81 -13.59
C LEU A 345 -20.39 -24.93 -12.53
N THR A 346 -19.43 -25.86 -12.62
CA THR A 346 -19.24 -26.90 -11.58
C THR A 346 -18.74 -26.32 -10.25
N ALA A 347 -17.99 -25.21 -10.29
CA ALA A 347 -17.31 -24.64 -9.12
C ALA A 347 -17.97 -23.35 -8.58
N MET A 348 -18.86 -22.74 -9.37
CA MET A 348 -19.63 -21.52 -9.11
C MET A 348 -20.90 -21.52 -10.00
N PRO A 349 -21.95 -22.30 -9.65
CA PRO A 349 -23.16 -22.46 -10.47
C PRO A 349 -24.01 -21.19 -10.64
N GLU A 350 -23.73 -20.14 -9.88
CA GLU A 350 -24.30 -18.79 -10.00
C GLU A 350 -23.69 -17.96 -11.16
N ALA A 351 -22.61 -18.45 -11.78
CA ALA A 351 -21.95 -17.78 -12.91
C ALA A 351 -22.84 -17.76 -14.17
N VAL A 352 -22.96 -16.58 -14.80
CA VAL A 352 -23.71 -16.41 -16.05
C VAL A 352 -22.79 -16.65 -17.24
N MET A 353 -23.05 -17.70 -18.02
CA MET A 353 -22.28 -17.93 -19.26
C MET A 353 -22.71 -16.95 -20.36
N GLY A 354 -21.75 -16.48 -21.15
CA GLY A 354 -21.97 -15.64 -22.32
C GLY A 354 -21.98 -14.13 -22.08
N ALA A 355 -22.16 -13.40 -23.20
CA ALA A 355 -21.97 -11.96 -23.30
C ALA A 355 -23.05 -11.11 -22.61
N GLY A 356 -22.74 -9.83 -22.41
CA GLY A 356 -23.69 -8.81 -21.99
C GLY A 356 -23.00 -7.65 -21.27
N HIS A 357 -23.80 -6.71 -20.75
CA HIS A 357 -23.32 -5.58 -19.95
C HIS A 357 -22.47 -6.02 -18.76
N VAL A 358 -21.38 -5.30 -18.52
CA VAL A 358 -20.44 -5.42 -17.40
C VAL A 358 -19.88 -4.05 -17.02
N GLN A 359 -19.46 -3.90 -15.77
CA GLN A 359 -18.74 -2.72 -15.27
C GLN A 359 -17.21 -2.90 -15.44
N SER A 360 -16.69 -4.13 -15.37
CA SER A 360 -15.29 -4.44 -15.67
C SER A 360 -15.14 -5.75 -16.45
N TRP A 361 -14.03 -5.87 -17.18
CA TRP A 361 -13.56 -7.10 -17.82
C TRP A 361 -12.25 -7.58 -17.19
N ILE A 362 -12.07 -8.89 -17.05
CA ILE A 362 -10.78 -9.54 -16.77
C ILE A 362 -10.37 -10.34 -18.00
N LEU A 363 -9.18 -10.10 -18.52
CA LEU A 363 -8.70 -10.61 -19.80
C LEU A 363 -7.35 -11.32 -19.65
N GLY A 364 -7.21 -12.50 -20.27
CA GLY A 364 -5.90 -13.05 -20.65
C GLY A 364 -5.26 -14.10 -19.73
N SER A 365 -5.61 -14.15 -18.45
CA SER A 365 -5.14 -15.20 -17.52
C SER A 365 -5.44 -16.59 -18.08
N GLY A 366 -4.43 -17.43 -18.32
CA GLY A 366 -4.60 -18.79 -18.89
C GLY A 366 -5.05 -18.88 -20.36
N VAL A 367 -5.11 -17.77 -21.09
CA VAL A 367 -5.33 -17.77 -22.55
C VAL A 367 -4.04 -18.20 -23.26
N THR A 368 -4.15 -18.83 -24.45
CA THR A 368 -2.95 -19.31 -25.16
C THR A 368 -2.25 -18.19 -25.96
N VAL A 369 -1.10 -18.54 -26.53
CA VAL A 369 -0.35 -17.72 -27.50
C VAL A 369 -0.63 -18.11 -28.96
N ASP A 370 -1.61 -18.99 -29.19
CA ASP A 370 -1.99 -19.42 -30.54
C ASP A 370 -2.86 -18.34 -31.20
N GLU A 371 -2.43 -17.80 -32.33
CA GLU A 371 -2.98 -16.56 -32.89
C GLU A 371 -4.42 -16.69 -33.40
N ASP A 372 -4.85 -17.91 -33.74
CA ASP A 372 -6.22 -18.27 -34.13
C ASP A 372 -7.13 -18.59 -32.91
N ASP A 373 -6.62 -18.50 -31.67
CA ASP A 373 -7.40 -18.72 -30.43
C ASP A 373 -8.54 -17.70 -30.30
N ALA A 374 -9.77 -18.20 -30.23
CA ALA A 374 -10.98 -17.38 -30.12
C ALA A 374 -10.99 -16.47 -28.88
N GLN A 375 -10.26 -16.81 -27.80
CA GLN A 375 -10.05 -15.92 -26.67
C GLN A 375 -9.11 -14.76 -27.02
N ARG A 376 -7.98 -14.99 -27.73
CA ARG A 376 -7.08 -13.90 -28.19
C ARG A 376 -7.82 -12.94 -29.12
N ILE A 377 -8.59 -13.48 -30.07
CA ILE A 377 -9.41 -12.69 -31.01
C ILE A 377 -10.44 -11.83 -30.24
N ARG A 378 -11.07 -12.39 -29.21
CA ARG A 378 -12.02 -11.67 -28.35
C ARG A 378 -11.34 -10.58 -27.51
N ILE A 379 -10.18 -10.87 -26.92
CA ILE A 379 -9.39 -9.90 -26.13
C ILE A 379 -8.93 -8.75 -27.01
N ARG A 380 -8.36 -9.01 -28.19
CA ARG A 380 -8.00 -7.97 -29.17
C ARG A 380 -9.16 -7.03 -29.47
N ARG A 381 -10.36 -7.58 -29.69
CA ARG A 381 -11.55 -6.81 -30.03
C ARG A 381 -12.11 -5.98 -28.88
N ILE A 382 -11.93 -6.45 -27.63
CA ILE A 382 -12.24 -5.64 -26.44
C ILE A 382 -11.21 -4.51 -26.34
N LEU A 383 -9.91 -4.83 -26.33
CA LEU A 383 -8.81 -3.87 -26.20
C LEU A 383 -8.76 -2.82 -27.31
N SER A 384 -9.14 -3.14 -28.56
CA SER A 384 -9.21 -2.18 -29.66
C SER A 384 -10.24 -1.06 -29.46
N GLY A 385 -11.19 -1.21 -28.52
CA GLY A 385 -12.07 -0.11 -28.11
C GLY A 385 -11.40 0.93 -27.22
N TYR A 386 -10.23 0.62 -26.65
CA TYR A 386 -9.50 1.47 -25.69
C TYR A 386 -8.33 2.20 -26.36
N ASP A 387 -8.05 1.93 -27.64
CA ASP A 387 -6.95 2.53 -28.42
C ASP A 387 -7.15 4.05 -28.58
N THR A 388 -6.29 4.82 -27.92
CA THR A 388 -6.30 6.30 -27.99
C THR A 388 -5.37 6.85 -29.05
N ALA A 389 -4.40 6.07 -29.54
CA ALA A 389 -3.42 6.50 -30.53
C ALA A 389 -4.06 6.73 -31.91
N ASN A 390 -5.12 6.00 -32.24
CA ASN A 390 -5.77 6.05 -33.56
C ASN A 390 -6.80 7.18 -33.75
N GLY A 391 -7.05 8.03 -32.75
CA GLY A 391 -7.53 9.42 -32.90
C GLY A 391 -8.93 9.70 -33.48
N GLU A 392 -9.60 8.74 -34.12
CA GLU A 392 -11.01 8.81 -34.52
C GLU A 392 -11.83 7.80 -33.70
N GLY A 393 -12.75 8.30 -32.87
CA GLY A 393 -13.78 7.48 -32.20
C GLY A 393 -14.79 6.92 -33.20
N ARG A 394 -14.36 5.99 -34.06
CA ARG A 394 -15.24 5.28 -34.97
C ARG A 394 -16.04 4.25 -34.22
N GLY A 395 -17.27 4.64 -33.86
CA GLY A 395 -18.38 3.72 -33.98
C GLY A 395 -18.45 3.24 -35.44
N THR A 396 -17.78 2.14 -35.76
CA THR A 396 -17.92 1.42 -37.02
C THR A 396 -19.28 0.74 -37.02
N ASP A 397 -20.30 1.51 -37.40
CA ASP A 397 -21.65 1.01 -37.64
C ASP A 397 -21.57 -0.19 -38.61
N PRO A 398 -21.93 -1.42 -38.18
CA PRO A 398 -21.76 -2.63 -38.99
C PRO A 398 -22.84 -2.75 -40.09
N ALA A 399 -23.62 -1.71 -40.37
CA ALA A 399 -24.77 -1.72 -41.26
C ALA A 399 -24.44 -1.65 -42.78
N ASP A 400 -23.20 -1.43 -43.20
CA ASP A 400 -22.85 -1.15 -44.62
C ASP A 400 -21.76 -2.06 -45.23
N GLU A 401 -21.86 -3.37 -45.00
CA GLU A 401 -21.34 -4.37 -45.95
C GLU A 401 -22.49 -5.19 -46.55
N ASN A 402 -22.56 -5.25 -47.89
CA ASN A 402 -23.74 -5.71 -48.62
C ASN A 402 -24.13 -7.17 -48.32
N GLU A 403 -25.39 -7.39 -47.94
CA GLU A 403 -26.03 -8.70 -48.06
C GLU A 403 -25.91 -9.19 -49.52
N SER A 404 -25.19 -10.30 -49.72
CA SER A 404 -25.19 -11.03 -50.99
C SER A 404 -25.47 -12.50 -50.73
N GLU A 405 -26.49 -13.02 -51.42
CA GLU A 405 -27.07 -14.35 -51.14
C GLU A 405 -26.05 -15.48 -51.40
N ILE A 406 -25.84 -16.35 -50.40
CA ILE A 406 -25.04 -17.58 -50.54
C ILE A 406 -25.90 -18.78 -50.07
N PRO A 407 -25.96 -19.91 -50.83
CA PRO A 407 -27.08 -20.87 -50.68
C PRO A 407 -27.00 -21.83 -49.48
N GLU A 408 -28.15 -22.37 -49.10
CA GLU A 408 -28.31 -23.36 -48.03
C GLU A 408 -27.76 -24.76 -48.38
N SER A 409 -26.48 -25.02 -48.12
CA SER A 409 -25.97 -26.38 -47.88
C SER A 409 -24.63 -26.37 -47.13
N GLY A 410 -24.56 -27.04 -45.96
CA GLY A 410 -23.33 -27.15 -45.15
C GLY A 410 -23.47 -28.16 -44.01
N THR A 411 -22.34 -28.69 -43.52
CA THR A 411 -22.23 -29.71 -42.46
C THR A 411 -22.23 -29.14 -41.04
N ASP A 412 -22.32 -29.99 -40.02
CA ASP A 412 -22.38 -29.58 -38.60
C ASP A 412 -21.18 -28.74 -38.12
N GLU A 413 -19.99 -28.91 -38.68
CA GLU A 413 -18.82 -28.05 -38.38
C GLU A 413 -19.14 -26.56 -38.69
N ALA A 414 -19.78 -26.30 -39.83
CA ALA A 414 -20.22 -24.95 -40.22
C ALA A 414 -21.38 -24.41 -39.36
N ARG A 415 -21.97 -25.24 -38.49
CA ARG A 415 -23.01 -24.86 -37.53
C ARG A 415 -22.39 -24.37 -36.21
N GLU A 416 -21.28 -24.95 -35.77
CA GLU A 416 -20.52 -24.44 -34.62
C GLU A 416 -19.85 -23.10 -34.94
N THR A 417 -19.27 -22.93 -36.14
CA THR A 417 -18.73 -21.64 -36.58
C THR A 417 -19.79 -20.53 -36.55
N ARG A 418 -21.03 -20.84 -36.96
CA ARG A 418 -22.17 -19.90 -36.94
C ARG A 418 -22.62 -19.51 -35.51
N HIS A 419 -22.49 -20.41 -34.52
CA HIS A 419 -22.73 -20.02 -33.12
C HIS A 419 -21.64 -19.06 -32.63
N SER A 420 -20.36 -19.38 -32.86
CA SER A 420 -19.23 -18.50 -32.51
C SER A 420 -19.38 -17.09 -33.14
N MET A 421 -19.82 -17.03 -34.40
CA MET A 421 -20.09 -15.76 -35.10
C MET A 421 -21.28 -14.99 -34.52
N ASN A 422 -22.40 -15.65 -34.19
CA ASN A 422 -23.57 -14.97 -33.61
C ASN A 422 -23.29 -14.41 -32.20
N ASP A 423 -22.56 -15.14 -31.35
CA ASP A 423 -22.16 -14.62 -30.04
C ASP A 423 -21.13 -13.49 -30.18
N SER A 424 -20.27 -13.54 -31.20
CA SER A 424 -19.36 -12.44 -31.54
C SER A 424 -20.09 -11.18 -32.00
N ALA A 425 -21.19 -11.31 -32.75
CA ALA A 425 -22.07 -10.18 -33.07
C ALA A 425 -22.71 -9.59 -31.79
N ARG A 426 -23.18 -10.46 -30.88
CA ARG A 426 -23.80 -10.07 -29.61
C ARG A 426 -22.87 -9.32 -28.65
N LEU A 427 -21.55 -9.57 -28.65
CA LEU A 427 -20.61 -8.72 -27.88
C LEU A 427 -20.62 -7.26 -28.37
N THR A 428 -20.64 -7.03 -29.69
CA THR A 428 -20.72 -5.67 -30.26
C THR A 428 -22.03 -4.99 -29.88
N LEU A 429 -23.13 -5.74 -29.91
CA LEU A 429 -24.44 -5.24 -29.53
C LEU A 429 -24.56 -5.02 -28.01
N SER A 430 -23.85 -5.76 -27.15
CA SER A 430 -23.80 -5.46 -25.72
C SER A 430 -22.87 -4.29 -25.35
N VAL A 431 -22.26 -3.62 -26.33
CA VAL A 431 -21.59 -2.32 -26.17
C VAL A 431 -22.49 -1.16 -26.66
N ASN A 432 -23.53 -1.43 -27.47
CA ASN A 432 -24.27 -0.35 -28.17
C ASN A 432 -25.77 -0.63 -28.51
N ALA A 433 -26.42 -1.64 -27.92
CA ALA A 433 -27.82 -1.98 -28.22
C ALA A 433 -28.59 -2.63 -27.06
N SER A 434 -29.90 -2.40 -27.03
CA SER A 434 -30.80 -2.77 -25.94
C SER A 434 -31.66 -4.01 -26.24
N GLU A 435 -31.97 -4.77 -25.19
CA GLU A 435 -33.24 -5.51 -25.10
C GLU A 435 -34.08 -4.79 -24.03
N GLY A 436 -35.10 -4.04 -24.46
CA GLY A 436 -35.65 -2.93 -23.66
C GLY A 436 -36.91 -3.23 -22.86
N THR A 437 -37.05 -2.55 -21.71
CA THR A 437 -38.27 -1.78 -21.41
C THR A 437 -38.01 -0.72 -20.33
N ASN A 438 -38.10 0.55 -20.71
CA ASN A 438 -38.29 1.75 -19.87
C ASN A 438 -37.31 1.97 -18.69
N ALA A 439 -36.04 2.15 -19.01
CA ALA A 439 -35.22 3.19 -18.37
C ALA A 439 -34.86 4.25 -19.44
N ALA A 440 -34.34 5.42 -19.03
CA ALA A 440 -33.98 6.49 -19.96
C ALA A 440 -32.71 6.15 -20.78
N SER A 441 -32.40 7.00 -21.77
CA SER A 441 -31.20 6.87 -22.59
C SER A 441 -29.94 7.31 -21.82
N GLU A 442 -29.28 6.36 -21.18
CA GLU A 442 -27.91 6.51 -20.69
C GLU A 442 -26.93 6.20 -21.83
N GLU A 443 -25.89 7.03 -21.99
CA GLU A 443 -24.77 6.72 -22.90
C GLU A 443 -23.91 5.64 -22.25
N PHE A 444 -23.89 4.43 -22.82
CA PHE A 444 -23.17 3.28 -22.27
C PHE A 444 -21.66 3.55 -22.21
N THR A 445 -21.19 3.98 -21.03
CA THR A 445 -19.79 4.33 -20.81
C THR A 445 -18.90 3.10 -20.92
N GLN A 446 -17.68 3.31 -21.43
CA GLN A 446 -16.69 2.25 -21.59
C GLN A 446 -16.37 1.56 -20.26
N PRO A 447 -16.49 0.22 -20.15
CA PRO A 447 -16.11 -0.53 -18.95
C PRO A 447 -14.63 -0.36 -18.58
N PHE A 448 -14.25 -0.87 -17.40
CA PHE A 448 -12.84 -1.03 -17.03
C PHE A 448 -12.27 -2.37 -17.53
N VAL A 449 -10.96 -2.48 -17.70
CA VAL A 449 -10.28 -3.71 -18.19
C VAL A 449 -9.08 -4.06 -17.33
N ILE A 450 -9.10 -5.22 -16.70
CA ILE A 450 -7.96 -5.83 -16.03
C ILE A 450 -7.28 -6.76 -17.05
N ALA A 451 -6.12 -6.36 -17.55
CA ALA A 451 -5.30 -7.15 -18.46
C ALA A 451 -4.19 -7.89 -17.70
N ASP A 452 -4.20 -9.21 -17.80
CA ASP A 452 -3.21 -10.12 -17.18
C ASP A 452 -2.64 -11.08 -18.23
N ALA A 453 -1.43 -11.57 -17.97
CA ALA A 453 -0.72 -12.60 -18.73
C ALA A 453 -0.90 -12.50 -20.27
N GLY A 454 -1.74 -13.36 -20.85
CA GLY A 454 -1.94 -13.45 -22.31
C GLY A 454 -2.46 -12.16 -22.96
N ALA A 455 -3.20 -11.32 -22.22
CA ALA A 455 -3.75 -10.06 -22.73
C ALA A 455 -2.70 -8.95 -22.88
N LEU A 456 -1.60 -9.00 -22.11
CA LEU A 456 -0.52 -8.01 -22.19
C LEU A 456 0.15 -8.01 -23.56
N SER A 457 0.22 -9.19 -24.21
CA SER A 457 0.70 -9.36 -25.60
C SER A 457 -0.26 -8.84 -26.68
N LEU A 458 -1.41 -8.29 -26.30
CA LEU A 458 -2.52 -7.89 -27.18
C LEU A 458 -2.93 -6.41 -27.01
N LEU A 459 -2.19 -5.65 -26.22
CA LEU A 459 -2.44 -4.22 -25.98
C LEU A 459 -2.14 -3.36 -27.23
N PRO A 460 -3.01 -2.39 -27.57
CA PRO A 460 -2.69 -1.29 -28.48
C PRO A 460 -1.46 -0.48 -28.03
N ASP A 461 -0.89 0.31 -28.94
CA ASP A 461 0.28 1.15 -28.65
C ASP A 461 -0.01 2.18 -27.53
N HIS A 462 -1.22 2.76 -27.47
CA HIS A 462 -1.66 3.55 -26.32
C HIS A 462 -3.13 3.23 -26.03
N VAL A 463 -3.49 3.13 -24.76
CA VAL A 463 -4.85 2.90 -24.27
C VAL A 463 -5.32 4.03 -23.34
N SER A 464 -6.59 4.01 -22.95
CA SER A 464 -7.13 4.87 -21.89
C SER A 464 -6.85 4.31 -20.49
N ALA A 465 -6.86 5.18 -19.47
CA ALA A 465 -6.61 4.84 -18.07
C ALA A 465 -7.59 3.79 -17.48
N ASN A 466 -8.74 3.57 -18.14
CA ASN A 466 -9.68 2.47 -17.84
C ASN A 466 -9.06 1.06 -17.99
N VAL A 467 -7.88 0.95 -18.62
CA VAL A 467 -7.09 -0.29 -18.70
C VAL A 467 -6.10 -0.35 -17.53
N ILE A 468 -6.16 -1.44 -16.78
CA ILE A 468 -5.28 -1.81 -15.67
C ILE A 468 -4.43 -3.00 -16.12
N LEU A 469 -3.12 -2.80 -16.23
CA LEU A 469 -2.16 -3.87 -16.47
C LEU A 469 -1.75 -4.49 -15.14
N THR A 470 -1.64 -5.82 -15.09
CA THR A 470 -1.22 -6.54 -13.88
C THR A 470 0.06 -7.38 -14.06
N PRO A 471 1.12 -6.94 -14.75
CA PRO A 471 2.29 -7.78 -15.05
C PRO A 471 3.12 -8.17 -13.81
N HIS A 472 3.78 -9.34 -13.86
CA HIS A 472 4.98 -9.64 -13.07
C HIS A 472 6.23 -9.16 -13.80
N ALA A 473 7.40 -9.12 -13.13
CA ALA A 473 8.62 -8.54 -13.71
C ALA A 473 8.98 -9.02 -15.13
N GLY A 474 8.93 -10.34 -15.40
CA GLY A 474 9.13 -10.89 -16.75
C GLY A 474 8.03 -10.58 -17.79
N GLU A 475 6.78 -10.37 -17.37
CA GLU A 475 5.69 -9.91 -18.26
C GLU A 475 5.89 -8.43 -18.62
N LEU A 476 6.26 -7.60 -17.63
CA LEU A 476 6.58 -6.19 -17.81
C LEU A 476 7.79 -6.00 -18.73
N ALA A 477 8.89 -6.72 -18.47
CA ALA A 477 10.06 -6.71 -19.35
C ALA A 477 9.73 -7.13 -20.79
N SER A 478 8.82 -8.11 -20.97
CA SER A 478 8.38 -8.54 -22.30
C SER A 478 7.53 -7.48 -23.01
N LEU A 479 6.64 -6.79 -22.29
CA LEU A 479 5.83 -5.69 -22.80
C LEU A 479 6.69 -4.49 -23.23
N LEU A 480 7.67 -4.13 -22.40
CA LEU A 480 8.63 -3.05 -22.68
C LEU A 480 9.57 -3.41 -23.85
N SER A 481 10.06 -4.65 -23.90
CA SER A 481 10.85 -5.17 -25.03
C SER A 481 10.08 -5.11 -26.36
N ALA A 482 8.77 -5.43 -26.34
CA ALA A 482 7.92 -5.31 -27.53
C ALA A 482 7.74 -3.86 -28.00
N ARG A 483 7.97 -2.87 -27.11
CA ARG A 483 7.89 -1.43 -27.35
C ARG A 483 9.24 -0.77 -27.64
N GLY A 484 10.33 -1.56 -27.68
CA GLY A 484 11.66 -1.12 -28.09
C GLY A 484 12.64 -0.77 -26.94
N GLU A 485 12.27 -1.02 -25.69
CA GLU A 485 13.18 -0.89 -24.54
C GLU A 485 14.07 -2.14 -24.39
N GLU A 486 15.39 -1.98 -24.27
CA GLU A 486 16.30 -3.10 -23.97
C GLU A 486 16.30 -3.37 -22.45
N VAL A 487 15.36 -4.20 -21.98
CA VAL A 487 15.12 -4.47 -20.55
C VAL A 487 14.83 -5.96 -20.27
N SER A 488 15.44 -6.51 -19.22
CA SER A 488 15.20 -7.88 -18.74
C SER A 488 14.33 -7.92 -17.49
N SER A 489 13.87 -9.11 -17.09
CA SER A 489 13.14 -9.29 -15.83
C SER A 489 13.98 -8.95 -14.59
N GLN A 490 15.32 -8.98 -14.69
CA GLN A 490 16.21 -8.65 -13.58
C GLN A 490 16.33 -7.13 -13.40
N ASP A 491 16.38 -6.38 -14.50
CA ASP A 491 16.37 -4.91 -14.47
C ASP A 491 15.06 -4.37 -13.88
N VAL A 492 13.93 -5.00 -14.24
CA VAL A 492 12.60 -4.73 -13.63
C VAL A 492 12.54 -5.09 -12.14
N GLN A 493 13.38 -6.03 -11.66
CA GLN A 493 13.48 -6.35 -10.23
C GLN A 493 14.44 -5.42 -9.46
N ALA A 494 15.44 -4.85 -10.14
CA ALA A 494 16.41 -3.93 -9.56
C ALA A 494 15.91 -2.48 -9.48
N GLU A 495 15.09 -2.05 -10.45
CA GLU A 495 14.50 -0.70 -10.51
C GLU A 495 12.95 -0.76 -10.72
N PRO A 496 12.15 -1.36 -9.82
CA PRO A 496 10.74 -1.65 -10.07
C PRO A 496 9.87 -0.43 -10.37
N LEU A 497 10.06 0.69 -9.64
CA LEU A 497 9.32 1.94 -9.86
C LEU A 497 9.58 2.48 -11.27
N LYS A 498 10.85 2.69 -11.63
CA LYS A 498 11.30 3.18 -12.94
C LYS A 498 10.62 2.42 -14.09
N TRP A 499 10.61 1.08 -14.04
CA TRP A 499 10.06 0.28 -15.13
C TRP A 499 8.53 0.17 -15.10
N ALA A 500 7.88 0.29 -13.93
CA ALA A 500 6.43 0.45 -13.83
C ALA A 500 5.97 1.79 -14.41
N THR A 501 6.59 2.90 -14.00
CA THR A 501 6.34 4.25 -14.54
C THR A 501 6.63 4.30 -16.04
N ARG A 502 7.71 3.66 -16.52
CA ARG A 502 8.01 3.60 -17.96
C ARG A 502 6.94 2.85 -18.76
N ALA A 503 6.27 1.85 -18.17
CA ALA A 503 5.12 1.22 -18.83
C ALA A 503 3.86 2.08 -18.78
N TRP A 504 3.61 2.82 -17.70
CA TRP A 504 2.55 3.83 -17.65
C TRP A 504 2.77 4.89 -18.75
N GLU A 505 3.96 5.51 -18.81
CA GLU A 505 4.35 6.48 -19.86
C GLU A 505 4.15 5.95 -21.29
N LEU A 506 4.50 4.68 -21.53
CA LEU A 506 4.44 4.06 -22.85
C LEU A 506 3.05 3.52 -23.23
N THR A 507 2.09 3.43 -22.31
CA THR A 507 0.78 2.79 -22.57
C THR A 507 -0.43 3.66 -22.24
N GLY A 508 -0.33 4.62 -21.31
CA GLY A 508 -1.47 5.32 -20.73
C GLY A 508 -2.37 4.47 -19.83
N ALA A 509 -1.94 3.25 -19.50
CA ALA A 509 -2.67 2.33 -18.63
C ALA A 509 -2.25 2.50 -17.17
N THR A 510 -3.15 2.19 -16.24
CA THR A 510 -2.77 1.96 -14.83
C THR A 510 -1.92 0.70 -14.75
N VAL A 511 -0.76 0.73 -14.07
CA VAL A 511 0.18 -0.40 -14.01
C VAL A 511 0.33 -0.91 -12.59
N LEU A 512 -0.24 -2.10 -12.31
CA LEU A 512 0.07 -2.89 -11.13
C LEU A 512 1.22 -3.87 -11.43
N LEU A 513 2.40 -3.62 -10.85
CA LEU A 513 3.55 -4.53 -10.94
C LEU A 513 3.51 -5.52 -9.76
N LYS A 514 3.22 -6.80 -10.08
CA LYS A 514 3.10 -7.90 -9.12
C LYS A 514 4.45 -8.17 -8.41
N GLY A 515 4.49 -7.96 -7.09
CA GLY A 515 5.68 -8.15 -6.23
C GLY A 515 5.32 -8.38 -4.75
N ALA A 516 6.30 -8.70 -3.90
CA ALA A 516 6.08 -8.90 -2.46
C ALA A 516 5.69 -7.60 -1.74
N ILE A 517 6.30 -6.48 -2.13
CA ILE A 517 5.60 -5.20 -2.23
C ILE A 517 5.09 -5.11 -3.67
N THR A 518 3.78 -4.95 -3.84
CA THR A 518 3.16 -4.67 -5.14
C THR A 518 3.12 -3.15 -5.35
N LEU A 519 3.49 -2.69 -6.54
CA LEU A 519 3.46 -1.27 -6.93
C LEU A 519 2.27 -1.00 -7.85
N VAL A 520 1.62 0.15 -7.70
CA VAL A 520 0.56 0.65 -8.59
C VAL A 520 0.95 2.06 -9.05
N VAL A 521 1.10 2.25 -10.36
CA VAL A 521 1.36 3.56 -10.99
C VAL A 521 0.18 3.95 -11.86
N PHE A 522 -0.32 5.18 -11.69
CA PHE A 522 -1.55 5.68 -12.32
C PHE A 522 -1.47 7.20 -12.54
N ASP A 523 -2.45 7.77 -13.24
CA ASP A 523 -2.50 9.20 -13.58
C ASP A 523 -3.12 10.01 -12.42
N ASP A 524 -2.43 11.07 -11.97
CA ASP A 524 -2.88 11.99 -10.91
C ASP A 524 -4.03 12.93 -11.34
N GLY A 525 -4.37 12.95 -12.63
CA GLY A 525 -5.35 13.85 -13.24
C GLY A 525 -4.81 15.21 -13.66
N LEU A 526 -3.53 15.48 -13.38
CA LEU A 526 -2.75 16.58 -13.92
C LEU A 526 -1.76 16.11 -15.02
N GLY A 527 -1.65 14.79 -15.22
CA GLY A 527 -0.79 14.14 -16.21
C GLY A 527 0.57 13.67 -15.66
N ASN A 528 0.70 13.50 -14.33
CA ASN A 528 1.87 12.97 -13.65
C ASN A 528 1.58 11.57 -13.08
N PRO A 529 2.61 10.75 -12.79
CA PRO A 529 2.42 9.44 -12.19
C PRO A 529 2.26 9.52 -10.65
N SER A 530 1.08 9.19 -10.13
CA SER A 530 0.89 8.86 -8.72
C SER A 530 1.32 7.40 -8.45
N VAL A 531 1.83 7.13 -7.24
CA VAL A 531 2.40 5.82 -6.87
C VAL A 531 1.84 5.31 -5.53
N LEU A 532 1.18 4.15 -5.56
CA LEU A 532 0.80 3.41 -4.36
C LEU A 532 1.64 2.12 -4.21
N THR A 533 2.01 1.80 -2.98
CA THR A 533 2.60 0.51 -2.58
C THR A 533 1.60 -0.33 -1.79
N SER A 534 1.59 -1.65 -1.99
CA SER A 534 0.80 -2.59 -1.20
C SER A 534 1.71 -3.75 -0.74
N GLY A 535 2.24 -3.62 0.47
CA GLY A 535 3.24 -4.54 1.05
C GLY A 535 2.69 -5.62 1.97
N PHE A 536 1.37 -5.80 2.06
CA PHE A 536 0.73 -6.69 3.06
C PHE A 536 0.74 -8.19 2.70
N ALA A 537 1.21 -8.54 1.49
CA ALA A 537 1.20 -9.92 1.00
C ALA A 537 2.42 -10.73 1.52
N PRO A 538 2.23 -11.95 2.05
CA PRO A 538 3.34 -12.84 2.40
C PRO A 538 3.96 -13.48 1.15
N ALA A 539 5.22 -13.91 1.24
CA ALA A 539 5.94 -14.50 0.10
C ALA A 539 5.30 -15.81 -0.43
N TRP A 540 4.44 -16.47 0.36
CA TRP A 540 3.65 -17.63 -0.08
C TRP A 540 2.65 -17.33 -1.22
N THR A 541 2.41 -16.06 -1.54
CA THR A 541 1.71 -15.64 -2.78
C THR A 541 2.49 -16.00 -4.06
N GLY A 542 3.77 -16.38 -3.96
CA GLY A 542 4.58 -16.92 -5.06
C GLY A 542 4.16 -18.31 -5.56
N THR A 543 2.86 -18.60 -5.57
CA THR A 543 2.26 -19.87 -5.99
C THR A 543 1.47 -19.71 -7.30
N ALA A 544 1.46 -20.76 -8.13
CA ALA A 544 0.78 -20.72 -9.42
C ALA A 544 -0.73 -20.47 -9.24
N GLY A 545 -1.27 -19.57 -10.06
CA GLY A 545 -2.67 -19.14 -10.00
C GLY A 545 -2.96 -17.99 -9.02
N SER A 546 -2.00 -17.53 -8.21
CA SER A 546 -2.24 -16.36 -7.33
C SER A 546 -2.53 -15.09 -8.15
N GLY A 547 -1.92 -14.95 -9.33
CA GLY A 547 -2.24 -13.88 -10.29
C GLY A 547 -3.69 -13.95 -10.81
N ASP A 548 -4.19 -15.15 -11.15
CA ASP A 548 -5.59 -15.35 -11.57
C ASP A 548 -6.57 -14.88 -10.47
N VAL A 549 -6.23 -15.12 -9.21
CA VAL A 549 -7.01 -14.69 -8.03
C VAL A 549 -6.96 -13.17 -7.87
N LEU A 550 -5.77 -12.57 -7.91
CA LEU A 550 -5.56 -11.13 -7.82
C LEU A 550 -6.34 -10.37 -8.92
N ALA A 551 -6.29 -10.85 -10.16
CA ALA A 551 -7.05 -10.26 -11.28
C ALA A 551 -8.57 -10.37 -11.05
N GLY A 552 -9.03 -11.49 -10.47
CA GLY A 552 -10.42 -11.66 -10.00
C GLY A 552 -10.84 -10.66 -8.92
N VAL A 553 -9.99 -10.46 -7.90
CA VAL A 553 -10.22 -9.53 -6.79
C VAL A 553 -10.30 -8.08 -7.30
N ILE A 554 -9.31 -7.63 -8.08
CA ILE A 554 -9.28 -6.26 -8.64
C ILE A 554 -10.49 -6.03 -9.55
N GLY A 555 -10.80 -6.98 -10.43
CA GLY A 555 -11.96 -6.87 -11.34
C GLY A 555 -13.26 -6.65 -10.59
N ALA A 556 -13.48 -7.35 -9.47
CA ALA A 556 -14.67 -7.18 -8.63
C ALA A 556 -14.71 -5.84 -7.88
N ILE A 557 -13.59 -5.36 -7.33
CA ILE A 557 -13.54 -4.07 -6.61
C ILE A 557 -13.76 -2.92 -7.59
N VAL A 558 -13.10 -2.93 -8.76
CA VAL A 558 -13.32 -1.93 -9.81
C VAL A 558 -14.76 -1.99 -10.32
N ALA A 559 -15.38 -3.18 -10.45
CA ALA A 559 -16.79 -3.29 -10.85
C ALA A 559 -17.78 -2.71 -9.82
N GLN A 560 -17.49 -2.81 -8.52
CA GLN A 560 -18.33 -2.26 -7.43
C GLN A 560 -18.25 -0.74 -7.32
N ASN A 561 -17.09 -0.16 -7.66
CA ASN A 561 -16.82 1.27 -7.61
C ASN A 561 -16.96 1.96 -8.99
N ALA A 562 -17.34 1.22 -10.03
CA ALA A 562 -17.33 1.69 -11.41
C ALA A 562 -18.22 2.92 -11.70
N ASP A 563 -19.17 3.25 -10.83
CA ASP A 563 -19.98 4.47 -10.94
C ASP A 563 -19.22 5.68 -10.36
N ALA A 564 -18.69 5.57 -9.15
CA ALA A 564 -17.79 6.57 -8.55
C ALA A 564 -16.52 6.81 -9.39
N LEU A 565 -15.98 5.77 -10.02
CA LEU A 565 -14.85 5.86 -10.95
C LEU A 565 -15.19 6.51 -12.31
N ARG A 566 -16.47 6.79 -12.61
CA ARG A 566 -16.84 7.69 -13.74
C ARG A 566 -16.93 9.14 -13.30
N GLU A 567 -17.25 9.39 -12.04
CA GLU A 567 -17.29 10.74 -11.44
C GLU A 567 -15.87 11.23 -11.10
N ASN A 568 -15.01 10.34 -10.59
CA ASN A 568 -13.58 10.56 -10.38
C ASN A 568 -12.75 9.38 -10.92
N PRO A 569 -12.29 9.42 -12.18
CA PRO A 569 -11.44 8.37 -12.77
C PRO A 569 -10.09 8.17 -12.09
N TYR A 570 -9.58 9.17 -11.35
CA TYR A 570 -8.24 9.13 -10.76
C TYR A 570 -8.19 8.23 -9.52
N GLY A 571 -9.34 7.99 -8.85
CA GLY A 571 -9.49 7.01 -7.76
C GLY A 571 -9.30 5.53 -8.16
N ILE A 572 -8.87 5.26 -9.40
CA ILE A 572 -8.58 3.91 -9.89
C ILE A 572 -7.36 3.29 -9.20
N GLY A 573 -6.37 4.12 -8.82
CA GLY A 573 -5.16 3.66 -8.13
C GLY A 573 -5.49 2.98 -6.81
N GLU A 574 -6.30 3.64 -5.99
CA GLU A 574 -6.80 3.17 -4.69
C GLU A 574 -7.60 1.87 -4.85
N CYS A 575 -8.53 1.81 -5.80
CA CYS A 575 -9.33 0.61 -6.07
C CYS A 575 -8.45 -0.61 -6.45
N VAL A 576 -7.40 -0.37 -7.24
CA VAL A 576 -6.44 -1.40 -7.68
C VAL A 576 -5.52 -1.83 -6.53
N ALA A 577 -5.03 -0.88 -5.73
CA ALA A 577 -4.16 -1.12 -4.58
C ALA A 577 -4.91 -1.82 -3.42
N ALA A 578 -6.17 -1.45 -3.17
CA ALA A 578 -7.08 -2.15 -2.24
C ALA A 578 -7.35 -3.59 -2.69
N GLY A 579 -7.38 -3.86 -4.00
CA GLY A 579 -7.44 -5.23 -4.53
C GLY A 579 -6.19 -6.06 -4.25
N ALA A 580 -5.00 -5.46 -4.38
CA ALA A 580 -3.75 -6.07 -3.93
C ALA A 580 -3.73 -6.30 -2.41
N TYR A 581 -4.27 -5.36 -1.63
CA TYR A 581 -4.34 -5.43 -0.17
C TYR A 581 -5.28 -6.55 0.31
N LEU A 582 -6.50 -6.64 -0.23
CA LEU A 582 -7.46 -7.71 0.07
C LEU A 582 -6.90 -9.10 -0.29
N HIS A 583 -6.25 -9.22 -1.45
CA HIS A 583 -5.52 -10.43 -1.83
C HIS A 583 -4.38 -10.76 -0.84
N GLY A 584 -3.64 -9.75 -0.37
CA GLY A 584 -2.60 -9.87 0.65
C GLY A 584 -3.14 -10.36 2.00
N ILE A 585 -4.22 -9.77 2.51
CA ILE A 585 -4.90 -10.23 3.74
C ILE A 585 -5.33 -11.69 3.58
N ALA A 586 -6.01 -12.04 2.48
CA ALA A 586 -6.48 -13.40 2.24
C ALA A 586 -5.31 -14.41 2.23
N ALA A 587 -4.18 -14.07 1.64
CA ALA A 587 -2.97 -14.90 1.65
C ALA A 587 -2.31 -14.99 3.05
N ARG A 588 -2.28 -13.91 3.83
CA ARG A 588 -1.83 -13.89 5.24
C ARG A 588 -2.71 -14.79 6.11
N VAL A 589 -4.04 -14.68 6.00
CA VAL A 589 -4.98 -15.54 6.73
C VAL A 589 -4.87 -17.00 6.28
N ALA A 590 -4.68 -17.27 4.99
CA ALA A 590 -4.58 -18.62 4.45
C ALA A 590 -3.30 -19.36 4.90
N SER A 591 -2.18 -18.64 4.99
CA SER A 591 -0.87 -19.20 5.39
C SER A 591 -0.58 -19.11 6.88
N GLY A 592 -1.35 -18.32 7.64
CA GLY A 592 -1.01 -17.91 9.01
C GLY A 592 0.28 -17.07 9.08
N SER A 593 0.68 -16.45 7.97
CA SER A 593 1.95 -15.73 7.85
C SER A 593 1.81 -14.26 8.22
N TYR A 594 2.72 -13.77 9.05
CA TYR A 594 2.86 -12.34 9.38
C TYR A 594 4.00 -11.68 8.59
N GLN A 595 4.64 -12.41 7.67
CA GLN A 595 5.59 -11.82 6.73
C GLN A 595 4.87 -10.82 5.83
N ARG A 596 5.42 -9.61 5.74
CA ARG A 596 4.94 -8.50 4.91
C ARG A 596 6.16 -7.78 4.34
N GLY A 597 6.05 -7.26 3.11
CA GLY A 597 7.13 -6.53 2.45
C GLY A 597 7.35 -5.12 3.00
N TRP A 598 6.31 -4.54 3.62
CA TRP A 598 6.35 -3.22 4.27
C TRP A 598 5.69 -3.26 5.65
N THR A 599 6.14 -2.39 6.55
CA THR A 599 5.60 -2.17 7.90
C THR A 599 5.40 -0.68 8.13
N LEU A 600 4.25 -0.29 8.70
CA LEU A 600 4.04 1.07 9.19
C LEU A 600 5.19 1.46 10.15
N PRO A 601 5.87 2.61 9.95
CA PRO A 601 6.93 3.07 10.84
C PRO A 601 6.42 3.36 12.25
N LEU A 602 7.32 3.29 13.24
CA LEU A 602 7.03 3.80 14.58
C LEU A 602 7.23 5.32 14.62
N LEU A 603 6.24 6.05 15.15
CA LEU A 603 6.43 7.47 15.47
C LEU A 603 7.32 7.62 16.72
N CYS A 604 8.44 8.30 16.58
CA CYS A 604 9.30 8.74 17.67
C CYS A 604 9.08 10.25 17.92
N ASP A 605 8.05 10.57 18.70
CA ASP A 605 7.89 11.91 19.28
C ASP A 605 9.00 12.14 20.35
N PRO A 606 9.88 13.14 20.18
CA PRO A 606 10.93 13.48 21.15
C PRO A 606 10.39 13.88 22.54
N HIS A 607 9.16 14.38 22.62
CA HIS A 607 8.50 14.78 23.87
C HIS A 607 7.92 13.58 24.62
N HIS A 608 7.50 12.52 23.91
CA HIS A 608 6.87 11.31 24.48
C HIS A 608 7.75 10.06 24.37
N ALA A 609 9.08 10.23 24.43
CA ALA A 609 10.08 9.19 24.19
C ALA A 609 9.94 7.88 25.03
N ARG A 610 9.18 7.85 26.13
CA ARG A 610 8.88 6.59 26.86
C ARG A 610 7.99 5.65 26.05
N ASP A 611 6.98 6.20 25.41
CA ASP A 611 5.98 5.44 24.66
C ASP A 611 6.63 4.89 23.38
N TYR A 612 7.51 5.66 22.74
CA TYR A 612 8.39 5.18 21.69
C TYR A 612 9.28 4.00 22.17
N VAL A 613 10.00 4.17 23.28
CA VAL A 613 10.87 3.11 23.85
C VAL A 613 10.07 1.84 24.16
N GLN A 614 8.87 1.96 24.74
CA GLN A 614 8.01 0.81 25.01
C GLN A 614 7.51 0.16 23.71
N ARG A 615 7.09 0.94 22.72
CA ARG A 615 6.63 0.42 21.40
C ARG A 615 7.76 -0.30 20.66
N LEU A 616 8.94 0.29 20.57
CA LEU A 616 10.10 -0.35 19.91
C LEU A 616 10.55 -1.62 20.64
N GLY A 617 10.70 -1.58 21.98
CA GLY A 617 11.05 -2.77 22.76
C GLY A 617 10.03 -3.90 22.55
N THR A 618 8.74 -3.55 22.57
CA THR A 618 7.63 -4.48 22.27
C THR A 618 7.76 -5.08 20.85
N VAL A 619 8.13 -4.29 19.84
CA VAL A 619 8.35 -4.78 18.47
C VAL A 619 9.55 -5.73 18.40
N LEU A 620 10.70 -5.37 18.98
CA LEU A 620 11.91 -6.19 18.93
C LEU A 620 11.76 -7.51 19.70
N GLU A 621 11.13 -7.49 20.88
CA GLU A 621 10.79 -8.70 21.66
C GLU A 621 9.83 -9.66 20.91
N GLY A 622 9.21 -9.22 19.82
CA GLY A 622 8.10 -9.93 19.19
C GLY A 622 6.82 -9.93 20.05
N GLY A 623 6.71 -8.97 20.96
CA GLY A 623 5.56 -8.73 21.82
C GLY A 623 4.46 -7.91 21.12
N SER A 624 3.22 -8.08 21.58
CA SER A 624 2.02 -7.54 20.94
C SER A 624 1.72 -8.10 19.52
N TYR A 625 0.49 -7.87 19.05
CA TYR A 625 -0.20 -8.71 18.06
C TYR A 625 0.17 -8.48 16.58
N ALA A 626 1.46 -8.32 16.26
CA ALA A 626 1.93 -8.30 14.86
C ALA A 626 3.40 -8.72 14.65
N THR A 627 4.20 -8.87 15.70
CA THR A 627 5.63 -8.53 15.66
C THR A 627 6.59 -9.71 15.75
N LYS A 628 6.22 -10.86 16.33
CA LYS A 628 6.95 -12.12 16.10
C LYS A 628 6.47 -12.74 14.78
N PRO A 629 7.20 -12.60 13.65
CA PRO A 629 6.63 -12.82 12.34
C PRO A 629 6.68 -14.31 12.01
N VAL A 630 5.61 -15.00 12.38
CA VAL A 630 5.42 -16.41 12.02
C VAL A 630 5.47 -16.50 10.50
N LEU A 631 6.44 -17.23 9.94
CA LEU A 631 6.52 -17.47 8.49
C LEU A 631 5.24 -18.11 7.96
N GLY A 632 4.51 -18.85 8.80
CA GLY A 632 3.28 -19.53 8.45
C GLY A 632 3.56 -20.90 7.84
N HIS A 633 2.69 -21.34 6.93
CA HIS A 633 2.86 -22.54 6.13
C HIS A 633 2.60 -22.26 4.65
N ALA A 634 3.10 -23.17 3.80
CA ALA A 634 2.81 -23.15 2.38
C ALA A 634 1.30 -23.21 2.10
N ILE A 635 0.89 -22.52 1.03
CA ILE A 635 -0.49 -22.46 0.52
C ILE A 635 -0.49 -22.59 -1.01
N VAL A 636 -1.64 -22.92 -1.56
CA VAL A 636 -1.96 -22.81 -2.98
C VAL A 636 -3.01 -21.71 -3.21
N ALA A 637 -3.14 -21.24 -4.45
CA ALA A 637 -4.05 -20.13 -4.77
C ALA A 637 -5.53 -20.40 -4.39
N SER A 638 -5.96 -21.67 -4.30
CA SER A 638 -7.31 -22.03 -3.82
C SER A 638 -7.54 -21.72 -2.35
N ASP A 639 -6.48 -21.67 -1.54
CA ASP A 639 -6.56 -21.33 -0.12
C ASP A 639 -6.75 -19.83 0.05
N ILE A 640 -6.09 -19.02 -0.80
CA ILE A 640 -6.32 -17.57 -0.91
C ILE A 640 -7.79 -17.30 -1.28
N VAL A 641 -8.32 -17.97 -2.31
CA VAL A 641 -9.75 -17.88 -2.71
C VAL A 641 -10.67 -18.22 -1.53
N ALA A 642 -10.34 -19.24 -0.72
CA ALA A 642 -11.14 -19.63 0.43
C ALA A 642 -11.12 -18.59 1.58
N GLN A 643 -10.10 -17.72 1.66
CA GLN A 643 -10.00 -16.67 2.67
C GLN A 643 -10.44 -15.28 2.17
N ILE A 644 -10.90 -15.13 0.92
CA ILE A 644 -11.46 -13.85 0.43
C ILE A 644 -12.61 -13.33 1.31
N PRO A 645 -13.65 -14.13 1.68
CA PRO A 645 -14.75 -13.59 2.49
C PRO A 645 -14.35 -13.18 3.92
N PRO A 646 -13.53 -13.95 4.67
CA PRO A 646 -12.97 -13.49 5.95
C PRO A 646 -12.11 -12.23 5.81
N ALA A 647 -11.29 -12.12 4.77
CA ALA A 647 -10.45 -10.96 4.53
C ALA A 647 -11.27 -9.70 4.17
N LEU A 648 -12.34 -9.86 3.40
CA LEU A 648 -13.29 -8.80 3.08
C LEU A 648 -14.11 -8.37 4.31
N THR A 649 -14.44 -9.31 5.20
CA THR A 649 -15.14 -9.03 6.45
C THR A 649 -14.34 -8.05 7.31
N LEU A 650 -13.02 -8.25 7.44
CA LEU A 650 -12.13 -7.33 8.18
C LEU A 650 -12.16 -5.89 7.63
N LEU A 651 -12.17 -5.71 6.30
CA LEU A 651 -12.25 -4.39 5.68
C LEU A 651 -13.63 -3.73 5.89
N ILE A 652 -14.71 -4.50 5.74
CA ILE A 652 -16.08 -4.00 5.97
C ILE A 652 -16.30 -3.63 7.44
N GLU A 653 -15.82 -4.45 8.38
CA GLU A 653 -15.90 -4.15 9.82
C GLU A 653 -15.11 -2.87 10.16
N ASN A 654 -13.93 -2.67 9.57
CA ASN A 654 -13.13 -1.46 9.75
C ASN A 654 -13.84 -0.21 9.17
N GLN A 655 -14.43 -0.32 7.97
CA GLN A 655 -15.20 0.76 7.34
C GLN A 655 -16.43 1.16 8.16
N VAL A 656 -17.24 0.17 8.58
CA VAL A 656 -18.44 0.41 9.40
C VAL A 656 -18.08 1.04 10.74
N SER A 657 -16.99 0.58 11.37
CA SER A 657 -16.51 1.16 12.63
C SER A 657 -15.97 2.58 12.46
N TYR A 658 -15.55 2.99 11.27
CA TYR A 658 -15.02 4.34 10.97
C TYR A 658 -16.17 5.32 10.71
N ILE A 659 -17.20 4.87 9.99
CA ILE A 659 -18.47 5.60 9.84
C ILE A 659 -19.15 5.81 11.21
N ALA A 660 -18.98 4.89 12.15
CA ALA A 660 -19.47 5.03 13.51
C ALA A 660 -18.74 6.14 14.30
N GLU A 661 -17.40 6.17 14.28
CA GLU A 661 -16.61 7.24 14.94
C GLU A 661 -16.97 8.62 14.40
N LEU A 662 -16.99 8.80 13.07
CA LEU A 662 -17.40 10.07 12.44
C LEU A 662 -18.83 10.52 12.80
N ALA A 663 -19.70 9.59 13.20
CA ALA A 663 -21.06 9.89 13.64
C ALA A 663 -21.17 10.11 15.17
N GLU A 664 -20.14 9.77 15.94
CA GLU A 664 -19.99 10.14 17.35
C GLU A 664 -19.32 11.52 17.45
N ASP A 665 -18.22 11.76 16.72
CA ASP A 665 -17.51 13.05 16.64
C ASP A 665 -18.45 14.20 16.24
N ALA A 666 -19.25 14.01 15.17
CA ALA A 666 -20.20 15.00 14.68
C ALA A 666 -21.37 15.31 15.66
N VAL A 667 -21.56 14.49 16.70
CA VAL A 667 -22.54 14.72 17.78
C VAL A 667 -21.89 15.41 18.99
N GLU A 668 -20.56 15.35 19.14
CA GLU A 668 -19.84 16.17 20.13
C GLU A 668 -19.62 17.61 19.62
N ASP A 669 -19.34 17.82 18.33
CA ASP A 669 -19.29 19.18 17.72
C ASP A 669 -20.65 19.92 17.85
N ASP A 670 -21.76 19.26 17.49
CA ASP A 670 -23.14 19.78 17.67
C ASP A 670 -23.48 20.03 19.15
N ALA A 671 -22.72 19.46 20.10
CA ALA A 671 -22.91 19.66 21.53
C ALA A 671 -22.10 20.85 22.08
N GLU A 672 -20.85 21.06 21.66
CA GLU A 672 -20.06 22.22 22.12
C GLU A 672 -20.69 23.56 21.64
N ASP A 673 -21.22 23.60 20.42
CA ASP A 673 -21.87 24.80 19.83
C ASP A 673 -23.21 25.16 20.51
N THR A 674 -23.65 24.40 21.53
CA THR A 674 -24.88 24.65 22.32
C THR A 674 -24.63 25.08 23.77
N VAL A 675 -23.38 25.33 24.19
CA VAL A 675 -23.02 25.66 25.59
C VAL A 675 -22.72 27.16 25.82
N GLU A 676 -22.65 28.01 24.78
CA GLU A 676 -22.46 29.47 24.92
C GLU A 676 -23.76 30.30 25.20
N ASP A 677 -24.81 29.73 25.82
CA ASP A 677 -25.90 30.53 26.42
C ASP A 677 -26.49 29.93 27.71
N ASP A 678 -25.71 29.89 28.80
CA ASP A 678 -26.25 29.81 30.16
C ASP A 678 -25.57 30.87 31.05
N GLY A 679 -26.13 32.08 31.00
CA GLY A 679 -25.48 33.30 31.44
C GLY A 679 -25.27 33.44 32.96
N ASN A 680 -24.04 33.77 33.36
CA ASN A 680 -23.71 34.21 34.72
C ASN A 680 -22.93 35.53 34.68
N ASP A 681 -23.60 36.66 34.94
CA ASP A 681 -22.95 37.78 35.62
C ASP A 681 -23.91 38.62 36.46
N ASP A 682 -23.38 39.22 37.52
CA ASP A 682 -24.16 39.73 38.65
C ASP A 682 -24.54 41.23 38.54
N ILE A 683 -25.74 41.51 39.05
CA ILE A 683 -26.34 42.80 39.42
C ILE A 683 -25.38 44.01 39.50
N ALA A 684 -25.55 44.98 38.60
CA ALA A 684 -25.16 46.38 38.82
C ALA A 684 -26.19 47.38 38.26
N HIS A 685 -26.54 48.40 39.04
CA HIS A 685 -27.38 49.53 38.62
C HIS A 685 -26.49 50.74 38.30
N ASP A 686 -26.69 51.32 37.11
CA ASP A 686 -26.71 52.75 36.74
C ASP A 686 -26.79 52.77 35.19
N GLY A 687 -27.28 53.79 34.48
CA GLY A 687 -27.81 55.10 34.85
C GLY A 687 -27.66 56.04 33.64
N ASP A 688 -28.69 56.85 33.35
CA ASP A 688 -28.80 57.77 32.19
C ASP A 688 -28.84 57.08 30.79
N ALA A 689 -29.63 57.42 29.75
CA ALA A 689 -30.49 58.55 29.33
C ALA A 689 -29.90 59.41 28.17
N ASP A 690 -30.75 59.69 27.16
CA ASP A 690 -30.53 60.55 25.96
C ASP A 690 -29.39 60.07 24.99
N SER A 691 -29.26 60.46 23.70
CA SER A 691 -30.15 60.90 22.59
C SER A 691 -29.30 60.89 21.27
N ASP A 692 -29.72 61.06 20.00
CA ASP A 692 -30.95 61.44 19.25
C ASP A 692 -30.95 60.71 17.86
N ASP A 693 -32.10 60.69 17.15
CA ASP A 693 -32.36 60.74 15.68
C ASP A 693 -31.45 60.10 14.57
N GLY A 694 -32.06 59.59 13.47
CA GLY A 694 -31.32 59.25 12.23
C GLY A 694 -32.06 58.55 11.05
N GLU A 695 -32.96 59.26 10.35
CA GLU A 695 -33.57 59.04 8.99
C GLU A 695 -33.18 57.79 8.13
N ILE A 696 -34.13 56.91 7.72
CA ILE A 696 -35.07 56.99 6.57
C ILE A 696 -34.43 56.91 5.16
N VAL A 697 -34.68 55.79 4.43
CA VAL A 697 -35.24 55.65 3.05
C VAL A 697 -35.76 54.19 2.97
N GLU A 698 -37.05 53.82 2.91
CA GLU A 698 -38.18 54.01 1.95
C GLU A 698 -38.17 53.15 0.66
N MET A 699 -39.31 52.46 0.41
CA MET A 699 -39.84 51.97 -0.88
C MET A 699 -39.09 50.83 -1.61
N ASP A 700 -39.74 49.86 -2.29
CA ASP A 700 -41.15 49.43 -2.49
C ASP A 700 -41.06 47.98 -3.05
N ASP A 701 -42.05 47.08 -3.19
CA ASP A 701 -43.46 46.82 -2.79
C ASP A 701 -43.97 45.74 -3.81
N ILE A 702 -45.21 45.21 -3.70
CA ILE A 702 -45.96 44.44 -4.76
C ILE A 702 -45.47 43.00 -5.10
N ASP A 703 -46.26 41.91 -5.17
CA ASP A 703 -47.66 41.52 -4.84
C ASP A 703 -47.61 40.01 -4.39
N GLY A 704 -48.58 39.31 -3.77
CA GLY A 704 -50.05 39.26 -3.95
C GLY A 704 -50.45 38.28 -5.06
N ASP A 705 -51.42 37.36 -5.00
CA ASP A 705 -52.33 36.81 -3.96
C ASP A 705 -52.46 35.26 -4.24
N ASP A 706 -53.26 34.37 -3.63
CA ASP A 706 -54.41 34.42 -2.72
C ASP A 706 -54.51 33.07 -1.92
N MET A 707 -55.47 32.96 -0.99
CA MET A 707 -55.76 31.82 -0.09
C MET A 707 -56.69 30.74 -0.68
N ALA A 708 -56.71 29.54 -0.09
CA ALA A 708 -57.95 28.75 0.10
C ALA A 708 -57.81 27.68 1.22
N SER A 709 -58.67 27.75 2.24
CA SER A 709 -58.90 26.72 3.26
C SER A 709 -60.27 26.08 3.10
N ASP A 710 -60.49 24.89 3.67
CA ASP A 710 -61.74 24.53 4.37
C ASP A 710 -61.54 23.23 5.18
N ASP A 711 -62.09 23.19 6.39
CA ASP A 711 -62.03 22.05 7.33
C ASP A 711 -63.16 21.02 7.08
N ILE A 712 -63.10 19.86 7.75
CA ILE A 712 -64.19 19.34 8.62
C ILE A 712 -63.78 18.04 9.35
N ASP A 713 -64.20 17.99 10.62
CA ASP A 713 -63.98 17.02 11.71
C ASP A 713 -64.42 15.55 11.52
N ASP A 714 -64.21 14.79 12.60
CA ASP A 714 -64.93 13.61 13.11
C ASP A 714 -64.61 12.21 12.52
N ASN A 715 -64.59 11.12 13.29
CA ASN A 715 -64.25 10.89 14.73
C ASN A 715 -64.17 9.36 14.98
N ASP A 716 -63.95 8.95 16.24
CA ASP A 716 -64.22 7.60 16.82
C ASP A 716 -63.40 6.39 16.30
N ASP A 717 -63.16 5.30 17.06
CA ASP A 717 -62.87 5.11 18.50
C ASP A 717 -62.34 3.64 18.67
N ASP A 718 -62.05 3.23 19.91
CA ASP A 718 -61.86 1.84 20.39
C ASP A 718 -60.67 1.00 19.87
N SER A 719 -60.14 0.00 20.60
CA SER A 719 -59.72 -0.15 22.02
C SER A 719 -59.16 -1.58 22.21
N ASP A 720 -58.35 -1.78 23.26
CA ASP A 720 -58.04 -3.02 24.00
C ASP A 720 -58.00 -4.41 23.28
N ASP A 721 -56.88 -5.13 23.43
CA ASP A 721 -56.85 -6.21 24.44
C ASP A 721 -55.43 -6.45 24.99
N SER A 722 -55.34 -7.12 26.12
CA SER A 722 -54.15 -7.43 26.93
C SER A 722 -53.97 -8.94 27.11
N GLY A 723 -52.79 -9.41 27.56
CA GLY A 723 -52.63 -10.84 27.87
C GLY A 723 -51.21 -11.29 28.24
N ASP A 724 -50.95 -11.38 29.54
CA ASP A 724 -49.71 -11.98 30.10
C ASP A 724 -49.62 -13.51 29.86
N THR A 725 -48.42 -14.08 29.97
CA THR A 725 -48.17 -15.13 31.00
C THR A 725 -46.68 -15.43 31.26
N ASP A 726 -46.34 -15.58 32.55
CA ASP A 726 -45.07 -16.11 33.09
C ASP A 726 -44.71 -17.54 32.60
N GLY A 727 -43.43 -17.96 32.76
CA GLY A 727 -42.99 -19.28 32.27
C GLY A 727 -41.75 -20.00 32.85
N THR A 728 -40.98 -19.45 33.80
CA THR A 728 -40.01 -20.12 34.73
C THR A 728 -39.04 -21.25 34.28
N ASP A 729 -37.77 -21.11 34.71
CA ASP A 729 -36.82 -22.15 35.18
C ASP A 729 -36.36 -23.32 34.27
N ALA A 730 -35.03 -23.50 34.16
CA ALA A 730 -34.30 -24.46 35.01
C ALA A 730 -32.77 -24.55 34.72
N ASP A 731 -31.95 -24.63 35.77
CA ASP A 731 -30.53 -25.00 35.70
C ASP A 731 -30.32 -26.49 35.35
N ILE A 732 -29.31 -26.81 34.53
CA ILE A 732 -28.47 -28.00 34.74
C ILE A 732 -26.99 -27.64 34.51
N ALA A 733 -26.17 -27.83 35.55
CA ALA A 733 -24.73 -27.64 35.48
C ALA A 733 -23.96 -28.97 35.36
N GLY A 734 -23.02 -29.02 34.41
CA GLY A 734 -21.77 -29.77 34.52
C GLY A 734 -21.76 -31.26 34.13
N THR A 735 -20.70 -31.65 33.43
CA THR A 735 -19.89 -32.83 33.81
C THR A 735 -18.50 -32.75 33.18
N ASN A 736 -17.46 -33.02 33.96
CA ASN A 736 -16.08 -33.09 33.46
C ASN A 736 -15.85 -34.42 32.73
N HIS A 737 -15.04 -34.42 31.68
CA HIS A 737 -14.29 -35.60 31.27
C HIS A 737 -12.84 -35.24 30.87
N ASP A 738 -11.92 -35.58 31.76
CA ASP A 738 -10.51 -35.83 31.45
C ASP A 738 -10.42 -37.13 30.61
N GLY A 739 -9.45 -37.20 29.70
CA GLY A 739 -9.51 -38.13 28.57
C GLY A 739 -8.21 -38.29 27.77
N SER A 740 -7.05 -38.24 28.41
CA SER A 740 -5.75 -38.47 27.75
C SER A 740 -5.67 -39.83 27.02
N ARG A 741 -5.18 -39.84 25.77
CA ARG A 741 -4.33 -40.93 25.23
C ARG A 741 -3.69 -40.62 23.87
N ASP A 742 -2.54 -41.24 23.67
CA ASP A 742 -1.65 -41.12 22.50
C ASP A 742 -2.13 -41.94 21.30
N ALA A 743 -1.88 -41.43 20.09
CA ALA A 743 -1.70 -42.18 18.84
C ALA A 743 -0.93 -41.32 17.82
#